data_AF-A0A8T1AKF5-F1
#
_entry.id   AF-A0A8T1AKF5-F1
#
_cell.length_a   1.000
_cell.length_b   1.000
_cell.length_c   1.000
_cell.angle_alpha   90.00
_cell.angle_beta   90.00
_cell.angle_gamma   90.00
#
_symmetry.space_group_name_H-M   'P 1'
#
loop_
_entity.id
_entity.type
_entity.pdbx_description
1 polymer ?
#
loop_
_entity_poly.entity_id
_entity_poly.type
_entity_poly.pdbx_seq_one_letter_code
_entity_poly.pdbx_strand_id
1 'polypeptide(L)'
;MLSGIRQIDYSLASRTMAFDINRLQWNEEILEYAGTDMGLWPAPVPIGTPAGTIRKSLAEELGIHEGAIIVSGCHDQVAAAIGTGVCKPGMAVDGTGTVECITPVFDNNIEREPLHEGSYAIVPFLNNQYVTYAFSFTGGALLKWYRDKLANMEAGFDRDEGGSPYHYFNSKVDTTRPSGLLVLPHFSGAATPYMDAESRGAIIGLTTDTTSTDIYQGLMEGVTYEMLLNMERLMESGIEISTIRATGGGALSTIWLQMKADILNRPVISLGAAQSGTLGCIMLAGVACGIYESIDEAEEILVHVKETYVPNREKHKQYMRGMVMNHKYIGHHSQISGVEEHRLVGGKGNGLRLLEVRNGQGLHFTVSVDRGADISRLFFKGDNYGFFAPSGYVSPAYYDDKGAGFLKSFTAGFLTTCGLTNVGAPSVDEGEELPLHGTVNHTPAEQVHYSEDEEKIVINAVINQMGIFSDKLMMYRRITCFKCNDRILIEDRIENMGDRVTPLMILYHTNIGYPLLSEHADLYIPSSQVAARNPHAEKDIQSWGSVTEPQAQFIEQCYYHKFANGNGLAGIYNPDIQKGLLISFDANSLDYFVQWKMLGEKDYVLGLEPGNCHPDGREIMRSEKTLKFIHPGEQIHYAIEFEMIEGLKAWEKEKDYAVGAFNTPNLESILAVIETAEKLDVPVIISHAQLHESLMPLETIAPVMLHFARSAAVPVCVHLDHGESLEYIESSLELGFSSVMYDGSLLPYEENVANTIRAVELAKKYNASVEAEIGILAGREAGGSEPEETMEGVYTDPDLAERFVKDTGIDALAAIFGTAHGFYKRKPQLDFERIDKISKLVNIPLVMHGGSGVSPEDYTTAISKGIRKINYYSYMSRAGVYSVEHLLKEQKVDFFHDLSKAATEGMKTDIEKAMKVFYNL
;
A
#
# COMPACT_ATOMS: atom_id res chain seq x y z
N MET A 1 51.72 39.18 14.90
CA MET A 1 51.68 40.38 15.77
C MET A 1 51.67 40.01 17.25
N LEU A 2 50.76 39.14 17.69
CA LEU A 2 50.55 38.83 19.11
C LEU A 2 51.72 38.12 19.81
N SER A 3 52.22 37.02 19.25
CA SER A 3 53.35 36.26 19.83
C SER A 3 54.68 36.52 19.11
N GLY A 4 54.62 36.86 17.82
CA GLY A 4 55.81 37.00 16.97
C GLY A 4 56.15 35.74 16.18
N ILE A 5 55.43 34.65 16.39
CA ILE A 5 55.52 33.43 15.58
C ILE A 5 54.63 33.61 14.33
N ARG A 6 55.14 33.18 13.16
CA ARG A 6 54.42 33.22 11.87
C ARG A 6 54.00 31.80 11.49
N GLN A 7 52.73 31.48 11.73
CA GLN A 7 52.15 30.19 11.38
C GLN A 7 50.73 30.36 10.83
N ILE A 8 50.26 29.38 10.07
CA ILE A 8 48.91 29.30 9.49
C ILE A 8 48.38 27.89 9.72
N ASP A 9 47.10 27.73 10.06
CA ASP A 9 46.54 26.39 10.20
C ASP A 9 46.28 25.74 8.82
N TYR A 10 46.26 24.41 8.77
CA TYR A 10 46.05 23.67 7.52
C TYR A 10 44.74 24.00 6.81
N SER A 11 43.66 24.31 7.54
CA SER A 11 42.39 24.65 6.91
C SER A 11 42.45 25.99 6.19
N LEU A 12 43.09 27.01 6.77
CA LEU A 12 43.33 28.28 6.09
C LEU A 12 44.40 28.17 4.99
N ALA A 13 45.45 27.37 5.20
CA ALA A 13 46.49 27.13 4.21
C ALA A 13 45.90 26.52 2.92
N SER A 14 44.94 25.60 3.05
CA SER A 14 44.27 24.96 1.90
C SER A 14 43.60 25.96 0.94
N ARG A 15 43.14 27.12 1.43
CA ARG A 15 42.48 28.14 0.60
C ARG A 15 43.41 28.99 -0.26
N THR A 16 44.71 28.79 -0.12
CA THR A 16 45.71 29.52 -0.92
C THR A 16 45.94 28.89 -2.29
N MET A 17 45.40 27.68 -2.51
CA MET A 17 45.69 26.80 -3.66
C MET A 17 47.15 26.34 -3.78
N ALA A 18 48.04 26.77 -2.87
CA ALA A 18 49.46 26.41 -2.88
C ALA A 18 49.83 25.37 -1.80
N PHE A 19 48.86 24.92 -1.00
CA PHE A 19 49.08 23.93 0.05
C PHE A 19 48.75 22.53 -0.45
N ASP A 20 49.71 21.60 -0.38
CA ASP A 20 49.49 20.20 -0.72
C ASP A 20 48.83 19.49 0.46
N ILE A 21 47.53 19.23 0.34
CA ILE A 21 46.72 18.58 1.38
C ILE A 21 47.12 17.13 1.66
N ASN A 22 47.85 16.47 0.76
CA ASN A 22 48.30 15.09 0.98
C ASN A 22 49.62 15.05 1.76
N ARG A 23 50.51 16.02 1.50
CA ARG A 23 51.81 16.14 2.17
C ARG A 23 51.78 17.08 3.38
N LEU A 24 50.70 17.84 3.56
CA LEU A 24 50.50 18.84 4.61
C LEU A 24 51.62 19.90 4.67
N GLN A 25 52.08 20.35 3.51
CA GLN A 25 53.12 21.36 3.35
C GLN A 25 52.86 22.24 2.11
N TRP A 26 53.60 23.35 1.99
CA TRP A 26 53.57 24.17 0.78
C TRP A 26 54.07 23.38 -0.44
N ASN A 27 53.42 23.58 -1.58
CA ASN A 27 53.83 23.02 -2.86
C ASN A 27 54.82 23.97 -3.54
N GLU A 28 56.08 23.54 -3.62
CA GLU A 28 57.17 24.34 -4.19
C GLU A 28 56.93 24.72 -5.66
N GLU A 29 56.41 23.80 -6.48
CA GLU A 29 56.16 24.03 -7.91
C GLU A 29 55.11 25.13 -8.12
N ILE A 30 54.03 25.13 -7.34
CA ILE A 30 52.98 26.16 -7.42
C ILE A 30 53.53 27.52 -6.97
N LEU A 31 54.31 27.57 -5.89
CA LEU A 31 54.88 28.81 -5.38
C LEU A 31 55.93 29.40 -6.31
N GLU A 32 56.77 28.55 -6.92
CA GLU A 32 57.74 28.94 -7.93
C GLU A 32 57.03 29.48 -9.18
N TYR A 33 55.99 28.79 -9.65
CA TYR A 33 55.19 29.25 -10.79
C TYR A 33 54.51 30.61 -10.51
N ALA A 34 54.02 30.82 -9.28
CA ALA A 34 53.44 32.10 -8.85
C ALA A 34 54.50 33.21 -8.66
N GLY A 35 55.80 32.89 -8.74
CA GLY A 35 56.90 33.83 -8.56
C GLY A 35 57.07 34.30 -7.12
N THR A 36 56.73 33.47 -6.13
CA THR A 36 56.80 33.82 -4.70
C THR A 36 57.88 33.03 -3.97
N ASP A 37 58.65 33.70 -3.11
CA ASP A 37 59.65 33.05 -2.26
C ASP A 37 58.97 32.32 -1.09
N MET A 38 59.23 31.01 -0.96
CA MET A 38 58.70 30.16 0.12
C MET A 38 59.03 30.70 1.52
N GLY A 39 60.15 31.41 1.71
CA GLY A 39 60.52 32.02 3.00
C GLY A 39 59.59 33.16 3.47
N LEU A 40 58.75 33.67 2.57
CA LEU A 40 57.71 34.68 2.89
C LEU A 40 56.45 34.05 3.47
N TRP A 41 56.21 32.76 3.21
CA TRP A 41 55.02 32.06 3.63
C TRP A 41 55.11 31.60 5.10
N PRO A 42 54.01 31.68 5.87
CA PRO A 42 53.98 31.21 7.26
C PRO A 42 54.15 29.69 7.33
N ALA A 43 54.65 29.18 8.45
CA ALA A 43 54.74 27.73 8.67
C ALA A 43 53.32 27.13 8.79
N PRO A 44 52.95 26.13 7.96
CA PRO A 44 51.65 25.49 8.08
C PRO A 44 51.64 24.53 9.27
N VAL A 45 50.61 24.59 10.10
CA VAL A 45 50.48 23.80 11.34
C VAL A 45 49.11 23.16 11.47
N PRO A 46 48.96 22.07 12.24
CA PRO A 46 47.66 21.53 12.60
C PRO A 46 46.79 22.56 13.33
N ILE A 47 45.47 22.42 13.20
CA ILE A 47 44.49 23.24 13.92
C ILE A 47 44.71 23.09 15.44
N GLY A 48 44.61 24.18 16.19
CA GLY A 48 44.81 24.18 17.65
C GLY A 48 46.27 24.23 18.10
N THR A 49 47.24 24.36 17.18
CA THR A 49 48.66 24.46 17.54
C THR A 49 48.97 25.76 18.31
N PRO A 50 49.61 25.71 19.49
CA PRO A 50 50.06 26.91 20.20
C PRO A 50 51.08 27.72 19.40
N ALA A 51 50.82 29.02 19.24
CA ALA A 51 51.69 30.01 18.62
C ALA A 51 52.57 30.76 19.64
N GLY A 52 52.83 30.17 20.81
CA GLY A 52 53.53 30.81 21.94
C GLY A 52 52.65 31.71 22.79
N THR A 53 53.25 32.40 23.76
CA THR A 53 52.53 33.36 24.62
C THR A 53 52.44 34.75 23.97
N ILE A 54 51.45 35.53 24.40
CA ILE A 54 51.34 36.92 23.99
C ILE A 54 52.59 37.72 24.41
N ARG A 55 53.02 38.65 23.56
CA ARG A 55 54.10 39.58 23.90
C ARG A 55 53.68 40.44 25.08
N LYS A 56 54.56 40.55 26.08
CA LYS A 56 54.32 41.29 27.32
C LYS A 56 53.73 42.70 27.12
N SER A 57 54.29 43.47 26.19
CA SER A 57 53.81 44.82 25.89
C SER A 57 52.35 44.85 25.41
N LEU A 58 51.93 43.85 24.64
CA LEU A 58 50.55 43.73 24.14
C LEU A 58 49.61 43.16 25.20
N ALA A 59 50.09 42.29 26.08
CA ALA A 59 49.32 41.80 27.22
C ALA A 59 48.88 42.94 28.13
N GLU A 60 49.82 43.84 28.46
CA GLU A 60 49.55 45.07 29.23
C GLU A 60 48.57 46.01 28.52
N GLU A 61 48.73 46.21 27.21
CA GLU A 61 47.85 47.06 26.40
C GLU A 61 46.40 46.53 26.31
N LEU A 62 46.25 45.22 26.09
CA LEU A 62 44.94 44.57 25.92
C LEU A 62 44.26 44.20 27.25
N GLY A 63 44.95 44.36 28.38
CA GLY A 63 44.44 43.99 29.70
C GLY A 63 44.27 42.48 29.90
N ILE A 64 45.13 41.66 29.26
CA ILE A 64 45.10 40.19 29.37
C ILE A 64 46.36 39.67 30.09
N HIS A 65 46.30 38.45 30.62
CA HIS A 65 47.42 37.85 31.38
C HIS A 65 48.67 37.66 30.50
N GLU A 66 49.87 37.98 31.02
CA GLU A 66 51.13 37.88 30.25
C GLU A 66 51.49 36.44 29.82
N GLY A 67 50.95 35.45 30.55
CA GLY A 67 51.04 34.02 30.20
C GLY A 67 49.97 33.52 29.24
N ALA A 68 49.12 34.38 28.68
CA ALA A 68 48.06 33.95 27.75
C ALA A 68 48.67 33.31 26.50
N ILE A 69 48.21 32.09 26.19
CA ILE A 69 48.65 31.32 25.03
C ILE A 69 47.88 31.80 23.81
N ILE A 70 48.60 32.12 22.73
CA ILE A 70 47.99 32.38 21.42
C ILE A 70 47.89 31.03 20.71
N VAL A 71 46.70 30.68 20.24
CA VAL A 71 46.43 29.40 19.58
C VAL A 71 46.06 29.65 18.13
N SER A 72 46.62 28.86 17.21
CA SER A 72 46.15 28.87 15.82
C SER A 72 44.71 28.36 15.78
N GLY A 73 43.79 29.24 15.41
CA GLY A 73 42.40 28.86 15.13
C GLY A 73 42.28 28.05 13.84
N CYS A 74 41.17 28.23 13.14
CA CYS A 74 40.89 27.58 11.87
C CYS A 74 39.92 28.42 11.02
N HIS A 75 39.62 27.92 9.82
CA HIS A 75 38.55 28.43 8.98
C HIS A 75 37.19 28.43 9.72
N ASP A 76 36.30 29.35 9.39
CA ASP A 76 35.04 29.55 10.11
C ASP A 76 34.11 28.33 10.08
N GLN A 77 33.94 27.68 8.92
CA GLN A 77 33.15 26.44 8.78
C GLN A 77 33.76 25.26 9.55
N VAL A 78 35.10 25.23 9.63
CA VAL A 78 35.84 24.21 10.39
C VAL A 78 35.63 24.44 11.89
N ALA A 79 35.71 25.70 12.34
CA ALA A 79 35.42 26.07 13.71
C ALA A 79 33.95 25.78 14.08
N ALA A 80 33.01 26.02 13.15
CA ALA A 80 31.60 25.71 13.35
C ALA A 80 31.36 24.20 13.46
N ALA A 81 32.02 23.36 12.64
CA ALA A 81 31.94 21.91 12.77
C ALA A 81 32.43 21.46 14.16
N ILE A 82 33.61 21.92 14.59
CA ILE A 82 34.15 21.60 15.93
C ILE A 82 33.20 22.08 17.04
N GLY A 83 32.77 23.33 16.99
CA GLY A 83 31.91 23.92 18.02
C GLY A 83 30.48 23.42 18.02
N THR A 84 30.06 22.70 16.98
CA THR A 84 28.82 21.95 16.97
C THR A 84 29.03 20.48 17.32
N GLY A 85 30.26 20.03 17.62
CA GLY A 85 30.60 18.63 17.91
C GLY A 85 30.49 17.70 16.70
N VAL A 86 30.63 18.25 15.49
CA VAL A 86 30.75 17.51 14.24
C VAL A 86 32.23 17.21 14.03
N CYS A 87 32.69 16.12 14.64
CA CYS A 87 34.10 15.74 14.66
C CYS A 87 34.37 14.33 14.07
N LYS A 88 33.35 13.66 13.50
CA LYS A 88 33.43 12.27 13.06
C LYS A 88 32.81 12.08 11.66
N PRO A 89 33.32 11.13 10.84
CA PRO A 89 32.73 10.76 9.57
C PRO A 89 31.26 10.39 9.72
N GLY A 90 30.44 10.73 8.73
CA GLY A 90 28.99 10.56 8.80
C GLY A 90 28.25 11.74 9.42
N MET A 91 28.94 12.66 10.09
CA MET A 91 28.34 13.87 10.66
C MET A 91 28.59 15.08 9.78
N ALA A 92 27.61 15.98 9.73
CA ALA A 92 27.74 17.28 9.08
C ALA A 92 27.16 18.40 9.93
N VAL A 93 27.73 19.60 9.82
CA VAL A 93 27.10 20.82 10.32
C VAL A 93 26.40 21.52 9.17
N ASP A 94 25.13 21.90 9.36
CA ASP A 94 24.38 22.77 8.46
C ASP A 94 24.36 24.19 9.03
N GLY A 95 25.18 25.05 8.45
CA GLY A 95 25.20 26.48 8.72
C GLY A 95 24.13 27.21 7.91
N THR A 96 22.91 27.29 8.45
CA THR A 96 21.78 28.00 7.81
C THR A 96 21.84 29.50 8.15
N GLY A 97 22.70 30.24 7.47
CA GLY A 97 22.93 31.67 7.66
C GLY A 97 22.39 32.54 6.53
N THR A 98 23.14 33.59 6.16
CA THR A 98 22.86 34.39 4.94
C THR A 98 22.98 33.50 3.70
N VAL A 99 24.08 32.75 3.66
CA VAL A 99 24.31 31.59 2.80
C VAL A 99 23.95 30.32 3.57
N GLU A 100 23.76 29.22 2.87
CA GLU A 100 23.60 27.90 3.48
C GLU A 100 24.81 27.03 3.17
N CYS A 101 25.34 26.30 4.15
CA CYS A 101 26.52 25.46 3.97
C CYS A 101 26.44 24.20 4.83
N ILE A 102 26.42 23.04 4.19
CA ILE A 102 26.63 21.73 4.79
C ILE A 102 28.12 21.42 4.74
N THR A 103 28.73 21.24 5.92
CA THR A 103 30.14 20.89 6.09
C THR A 103 30.24 19.49 6.68
N PRO A 104 30.36 18.44 5.85
CA PRO A 104 30.51 17.07 6.34
C PRO A 104 31.96 16.75 6.66
N VAL A 105 32.16 15.90 7.67
CA VAL A 105 33.46 15.30 8.00
C VAL A 105 33.57 13.95 7.30
N PHE A 106 34.74 13.62 6.76
CA PHE A 106 35.03 12.34 6.10
C PHE A 106 36.51 11.96 6.20
N ASP A 107 36.80 10.68 5.99
CA ASP A 107 38.17 10.15 5.97
C ASP A 107 38.80 10.27 4.58
N ASN A 108 40.11 10.02 4.44
CA ASN A 108 40.82 10.15 3.16
C ASN A 108 40.45 9.10 2.09
N ASN A 109 39.62 8.10 2.41
CA ASN A 109 39.23 7.03 1.49
C ASN A 109 38.01 7.42 0.65
N ILE A 110 38.19 8.40 -0.23
CA ILE A 110 37.13 8.97 -1.07
C ILE A 110 37.53 8.97 -2.55
N GLU A 111 36.53 8.94 -3.42
CA GLU A 111 36.71 9.21 -4.84
C GLU A 111 36.76 10.74 -5.05
N ARG A 112 37.88 11.25 -5.58
CA ARG A 112 38.10 12.71 -5.66
C ARG A 112 37.55 13.36 -6.92
N GLU A 113 37.33 12.59 -7.98
CA GLU A 113 36.86 13.13 -9.26
C GLU A 113 35.49 13.83 -9.14
N PRO A 114 34.47 13.26 -8.46
CA PRO A 114 33.17 13.93 -8.36
C PRO A 114 33.25 15.21 -7.51
N LEU A 115 34.16 15.26 -6.52
CA LEU A 115 34.43 16.49 -5.77
C LEU A 115 35.04 17.57 -6.66
N HIS A 116 36.02 17.21 -7.50
CA HIS A 116 36.64 18.13 -8.44
C HIS A 116 35.63 18.67 -9.46
N GLU A 117 34.84 17.79 -10.09
CA GLU A 117 33.78 18.18 -11.03
C GLU A 117 32.73 19.09 -10.40
N GLY A 118 32.37 18.83 -9.14
CA GLY A 118 31.42 19.65 -8.38
C GLY A 118 32.02 20.90 -7.75
N SER A 119 33.32 21.17 -7.99
CA SER A 119 34.07 22.29 -7.40
C SER A 119 34.06 22.32 -5.86
N TYR A 120 34.05 21.15 -5.24
CA TYR A 120 34.13 20.97 -3.79
C TYR A 120 35.57 21.05 -3.30
N ALA A 121 35.80 21.84 -2.26
CA ALA A 121 37.11 21.94 -1.61
C ALA A 121 37.37 20.74 -0.70
N ILE A 122 38.59 20.21 -0.68
CA ILE A 122 39.02 19.20 0.31
C ILE A 122 39.93 19.88 1.32
N VAL A 123 39.50 19.93 2.58
CA VAL A 123 40.17 20.73 3.61
C VAL A 123 40.59 19.84 4.78
N PRO A 124 41.89 19.82 5.16
CA PRO A 124 42.36 19.05 6.29
C PRO A 124 41.66 19.45 7.61
N PHE A 125 41.30 18.44 8.39
CA PHE A 125 40.55 18.54 9.64
C PHE A 125 41.29 17.80 10.78
N LEU A 126 40.64 17.67 11.94
CA LEU A 126 41.16 16.92 13.09
C LEU A 126 41.40 15.43 12.74
N ASN A 127 42.28 14.77 13.49
CA ASN A 127 42.48 13.31 13.43
C ASN A 127 42.78 12.74 12.02
N ASN A 128 43.51 13.48 11.18
CA ASN A 128 43.78 13.13 9.77
C ASN A 128 42.53 12.94 8.90
N GLN A 129 41.43 13.59 9.29
CA GLN A 129 40.18 13.65 8.53
C GLN A 129 40.14 14.90 7.67
N TYR A 130 39.08 15.03 6.89
CA TYR A 130 38.84 16.16 6.00
C TYR A 130 37.41 16.66 6.15
N VAL A 131 37.21 17.90 5.73
CA VAL A 131 35.89 18.46 5.47
C VAL A 131 35.81 19.02 4.05
N THR A 132 34.58 19.21 3.58
CA THR A 132 34.26 19.91 2.34
C THR A 132 33.15 20.91 2.61
N TYR A 133 32.89 21.80 1.66
CA TYR A 133 31.86 22.81 1.76
C TYR A 133 30.85 22.59 0.63
N ALA A 134 29.70 22.02 0.97
CA ALA A 134 28.53 22.00 0.11
C ALA A 134 27.67 23.21 0.47
N PHE A 135 27.56 24.19 -0.43
CA PHE A 135 26.93 25.46 -0.06
C PHE A 135 26.07 26.04 -1.18
N SER A 136 25.14 26.89 -0.78
CA SER A 136 24.33 27.74 -1.64
C SER A 136 24.60 29.21 -1.29
N PHE A 137 24.77 30.07 -2.30
CA PHE A 137 24.91 31.52 -2.10
C PHE A 137 23.67 32.16 -1.46
N THR A 138 22.57 31.41 -1.37
CA THR A 138 21.29 31.84 -0.83
C THR A 138 20.79 30.83 0.19
N GLY A 139 20.77 31.23 1.46
CA GLY A 139 20.02 30.57 2.52
C GLY A 139 18.97 31.54 3.05
N GLY A 140 19.17 32.06 4.26
CA GLY A 140 18.34 33.11 4.85
C GLY A 140 18.34 34.43 4.06
N ALA A 141 19.32 34.68 3.19
CA ALA A 141 19.28 35.83 2.26
C ALA A 141 18.07 35.79 1.32
N LEU A 142 17.63 34.60 0.90
CA LEU A 142 16.49 34.42 0.03
C LEU A 142 15.18 34.76 0.75
N LEU A 143 15.03 34.28 1.99
CA LEU A 143 13.89 34.63 2.84
C LEU A 143 13.87 36.12 3.18
N LYS A 144 15.05 36.74 3.38
CA LYS A 144 15.19 38.19 3.57
C LYS A 144 14.76 38.95 2.31
N TRP A 145 15.18 38.51 1.12
CA TRP A 145 14.74 39.11 -0.14
C TRP A 145 13.23 39.04 -0.29
N TYR A 146 12.64 37.88 -0.01
CA TYR A 146 11.19 37.69 -0.06
C TYR A 146 10.45 38.66 0.87
N ARG A 147 10.88 38.72 2.13
CA ARG A 147 10.38 39.67 3.13
C ARG A 147 10.45 41.12 2.64
N ASP A 148 11.61 41.53 2.13
CA ASP A 148 11.89 42.93 1.78
C ASP A 148 11.22 43.36 0.47
N LYS A 149 10.95 42.43 -0.46
CA LYS A 149 10.52 42.75 -1.84
C LYS A 149 9.10 42.31 -2.18
N LEU A 150 8.64 41.17 -1.69
CA LEU A 150 7.34 40.60 -2.06
C LEU A 150 6.33 40.70 -0.92
N ALA A 151 6.71 40.26 0.28
CA ALA A 151 5.83 40.23 1.45
C ALA A 151 5.45 41.63 1.99
N ASN A 152 6.16 42.69 1.60
CA ASN A 152 5.81 44.08 1.95
C ASN A 152 4.41 44.52 1.44
N MET A 153 3.77 43.77 0.53
CA MET A 153 2.44 44.12 0.00
C MET A 153 1.26 43.58 0.81
N GLU A 154 1.43 42.54 1.62
CA GLU A 154 0.31 41.87 2.30
C GLU A 154 0.04 42.33 3.72
N ALA A 155 0.96 43.06 4.31
CA ALA A 155 0.86 43.38 5.72
C ALA A 155 0.64 44.87 5.91
N GLY A 156 -0.54 45.21 6.43
CA GLY A 156 -0.70 46.32 7.37
C GLY A 156 0.11 46.06 8.64
N PHE A 157 1.41 45.78 8.47
CA PHE A 157 2.36 45.47 9.53
C PHE A 157 2.70 46.79 10.19
N ASP A 158 2.14 47.02 11.37
CA ASP A 158 2.63 48.07 12.24
C ASP A 158 4.01 47.62 12.73
N ARG A 159 5.07 48.29 12.25
CA ARG A 159 6.46 47.98 12.67
C ARG A 159 6.67 48.18 14.18
N ASP A 160 5.69 48.77 14.86
CA ASP A 160 5.73 49.22 16.25
C ASP A 160 5.34 48.13 17.28
N GLU A 161 4.85 46.94 16.88
CA GLU A 161 4.51 45.86 17.84
C GLU A 161 5.66 44.89 18.20
N GLY A 162 6.89 45.14 17.72
CA GLY A 162 8.09 44.45 18.23
C GLY A 162 8.24 42.95 17.88
N GLY A 163 7.35 42.38 17.06
CA GLY A 163 7.44 40.98 16.59
C GLY A 163 8.35 40.79 15.36
N SER A 164 9.05 39.65 15.26
CA SER A 164 9.86 39.30 14.08
C SER A 164 8.95 38.87 12.90
N PRO A 165 9.05 39.48 11.71
CA PRO A 165 8.25 39.10 10.53
C PRO A 165 8.37 37.62 10.14
N TYR A 166 9.51 36.99 10.41
CA TYR A 166 9.71 35.57 10.13
C TYR A 166 8.87 34.66 11.03
N HIS A 167 8.57 35.10 12.27
CA HIS A 167 7.68 34.34 13.17
C HIS A 167 6.26 34.28 12.61
N TYR A 168 5.77 35.39 12.05
CA TYR A 168 4.47 35.44 11.38
C TYR A 168 4.40 34.44 10.22
N PHE A 169 5.33 34.52 9.25
CA PHE A 169 5.33 33.61 8.10
C PHE A 169 5.48 32.16 8.52
N ASN A 170 6.40 31.85 9.44
CA ASN A 170 6.56 30.50 9.98
C ASN A 170 5.24 29.97 10.56
N SER A 171 4.52 30.75 11.37
CA SER A 171 3.22 30.34 11.95
C SER A 171 2.10 30.10 10.94
N LYS A 172 2.27 30.53 9.68
CA LYS A 172 1.27 30.39 8.62
C LYS A 172 1.60 29.28 7.62
N VAL A 173 2.83 28.76 7.63
CA VAL A 173 3.26 27.66 6.76
C VAL A 173 2.34 26.46 6.98
N ASP A 174 1.85 25.91 5.88
CA ASP A 174 1.03 24.69 5.91
C ASP A 174 1.96 23.48 6.03
N THR A 175 2.18 23.02 7.25
CA THR A 175 3.02 21.85 7.51
C THR A 175 2.37 20.54 7.08
N THR A 176 1.09 20.55 6.68
CA THR A 176 0.35 19.35 6.28
C THR A 176 0.60 18.91 4.83
N ARG A 177 1.25 19.74 4.01
CA ARG A 177 1.63 19.42 2.61
C ARG A 177 2.86 20.23 2.15
N PRO A 178 3.57 19.79 1.09
CA PRO A 178 4.53 20.63 0.38
C PRO A 178 3.85 21.86 -0.25
N SER A 179 4.62 22.91 -0.57
CA SER A 179 4.08 24.13 -1.20
C SER A 179 3.45 23.87 -2.56
N GLY A 180 3.90 22.83 -3.27
CA GLY A 180 3.55 22.56 -4.68
C GLY A 180 4.31 23.43 -5.67
N LEU A 181 5.23 24.28 -5.20
CA LEU A 181 6.07 25.15 -6.03
C LEU A 181 7.45 24.52 -6.22
N LEU A 182 8.02 24.68 -7.42
CA LEU A 182 9.43 24.39 -7.67
C LEU A 182 10.21 25.70 -7.63
N VAL A 183 11.09 25.83 -6.65
CA VAL A 183 11.94 27.02 -6.48
C VAL A 183 13.39 26.67 -6.77
N LEU A 184 13.96 27.35 -7.76
CA LEU A 184 15.38 27.36 -8.02
C LEU A 184 16.01 28.49 -7.21
N PRO A 185 16.84 28.21 -6.19
CA PRO A 185 17.24 29.24 -5.21
C PRO A 185 18.33 30.20 -5.72
N HIS A 186 18.75 30.14 -6.99
CA HIS A 186 19.90 30.85 -7.58
C HIS A 186 19.75 32.39 -7.73
N PHE A 187 19.13 33.08 -6.77
CA PHE A 187 18.92 34.52 -6.78
C PHE A 187 20.22 35.33 -6.64
N SER A 188 21.33 34.67 -6.27
CA SER A 188 22.69 35.22 -6.23
C SER A 188 23.68 34.38 -7.05
N GLY A 189 23.20 33.64 -8.06
CA GLY A 189 23.97 32.60 -8.75
C GLY A 189 23.86 31.23 -8.07
N ALA A 190 24.38 30.20 -8.74
CA ALA A 190 24.47 28.84 -8.23
C ALA A 190 25.88 28.57 -7.69
N ALA A 191 25.96 27.99 -6.49
CA ALA A 191 27.22 27.56 -5.88
C ALA A 191 27.44 26.07 -6.21
N THR A 192 27.98 25.27 -5.29
CA THR A 192 28.17 23.84 -5.54
C THR A 192 26.82 23.14 -5.79
N PRO A 193 26.74 22.14 -6.68
CA PRO A 193 27.83 21.54 -7.45
C PRO A 193 28.19 22.27 -8.76
N TYR A 194 27.55 23.40 -9.06
CA TYR A 194 27.63 24.02 -10.40
C TYR A 194 28.72 25.09 -10.52
N MET A 195 28.90 25.90 -9.47
CA MET A 195 29.71 27.12 -9.44
C MET A 195 29.42 28.09 -10.61
N ASP A 196 28.13 28.24 -10.94
CA ASP A 196 27.65 29.11 -12.01
C ASP A 196 27.10 30.45 -11.49
N ALA A 197 27.92 31.50 -11.60
CA ALA A 197 27.54 32.86 -11.22
C ALA A 197 26.46 33.48 -12.14
N GLU A 198 26.24 32.95 -13.34
CA GLU A 198 25.24 33.45 -14.29
C GLU A 198 23.85 32.83 -14.11
N SER A 199 23.76 31.76 -13.33
CA SER A 199 22.49 31.17 -12.94
C SER A 199 21.57 32.17 -12.23
N ARG A 200 20.25 32.00 -12.40
CA ARG A 200 19.22 32.91 -11.88
C ARG A 200 18.12 32.14 -11.19
N GLY A 201 17.52 32.75 -10.17
CA GLY A 201 16.43 32.15 -9.42
C GLY A 201 15.12 32.08 -10.22
N ALA A 202 14.30 31.08 -9.93
CA ALA A 202 13.00 30.86 -10.54
C ALA A 202 11.98 30.32 -9.51
N ILE A 203 10.71 30.68 -9.69
CA ILE A 203 9.58 30.13 -8.93
C ILE A 203 8.57 29.65 -9.96
N ILE A 204 8.32 28.34 -9.99
CA ILE A 204 7.52 27.65 -11.00
C ILE A 204 6.34 26.96 -10.30
N GLY A 205 5.18 26.91 -10.96
CA GLY A 205 3.98 26.25 -10.44
C GLY A 205 2.94 27.20 -9.81
N LEU A 206 3.08 28.51 -10.02
CA LEU A 206 2.11 29.49 -9.53
C LEU A 206 0.72 29.31 -10.19
N THR A 207 -0.32 29.33 -9.38
CA THR A 207 -1.74 29.34 -9.79
C THR A 207 -2.45 30.57 -9.21
N THR A 208 -3.74 30.76 -9.56
CA THR A 208 -4.55 31.83 -8.97
C THR A 208 -4.81 31.64 -7.47
N ASP A 209 -4.60 30.42 -6.95
CA ASP A 209 -4.80 30.07 -5.54
C ASP A 209 -3.51 30.17 -4.72
N THR A 210 -2.35 30.38 -5.37
CA THR A 210 -1.07 30.46 -4.67
C THR A 210 -0.99 31.68 -3.77
N THR A 211 -0.69 31.45 -2.49
CA THR A 211 -0.54 32.51 -1.49
C THR A 211 0.92 32.92 -1.30
N SER A 212 1.13 34.07 -0.67
CA SER A 212 2.45 34.50 -0.19
C SER A 212 3.12 33.48 0.74
N THR A 213 2.33 32.73 1.49
CA THR A 213 2.85 31.78 2.46
C THR A 213 3.29 30.49 1.77
N ASP A 214 2.57 30.07 0.70
CA ASP A 214 3.04 28.98 -0.17
C ASP A 214 4.38 29.34 -0.82
N ILE A 215 4.56 30.60 -1.26
CA ILE A 215 5.84 31.06 -1.82
C ILE A 215 6.94 31.03 -0.75
N TYR A 216 6.67 31.53 0.46
CA TYR A 216 7.64 31.49 1.56
C TYR A 216 8.06 30.06 1.91
N GLN A 217 7.10 29.14 1.95
CA GLN A 217 7.34 27.72 2.12
C GLN A 217 8.19 27.14 0.98
N GLY A 218 7.81 27.42 -0.27
CA GLY A 218 8.55 26.97 -1.45
C GLY A 218 10.00 27.47 -1.51
N LEU A 219 10.29 28.66 -0.98
CA LEU A 219 11.67 29.17 -0.88
C LEU A 219 12.52 28.36 0.11
N MET A 220 11.95 27.95 1.25
CA MET A 220 12.63 27.06 2.20
C MET A 220 12.84 25.66 1.61
N GLU A 221 11.83 25.13 0.92
CA GLU A 221 11.89 23.84 0.22
C GLU A 221 12.97 23.87 -0.86
N GLY A 222 13.00 24.91 -1.72
CA GLY A 222 13.98 25.06 -2.81
C GLY A 222 15.42 25.10 -2.34
N VAL A 223 15.72 25.84 -1.26
CA VAL A 223 17.08 25.85 -0.67
C VAL A 223 17.43 24.47 -0.11
N THR A 224 16.46 23.77 0.47
CA THR A 224 16.68 22.43 1.03
C THR A 224 16.91 21.39 -0.08
N TYR A 225 16.19 21.48 -1.20
CA TYR A 225 16.41 20.63 -2.38
C TYR A 225 17.79 20.86 -3.02
N GLU A 226 18.27 22.11 -3.04
CA GLU A 226 19.64 22.42 -3.49
C GLU A 226 20.68 21.72 -2.61
N MET A 227 20.43 21.65 -1.29
CA MET A 227 21.29 20.90 -0.38
C MET A 227 21.16 19.38 -0.55
N LEU A 228 19.96 18.86 -0.84
CA LEU A 228 19.78 17.44 -1.18
C LEU A 228 20.64 17.05 -2.38
N LEU A 229 20.61 17.85 -3.44
CA LEU A 229 21.44 17.62 -4.64
C LEU A 229 22.94 17.62 -4.30
N ASN A 230 23.38 18.55 -3.45
CA ASN A 230 24.75 18.57 -2.99
C ASN A 230 25.10 17.29 -2.21
N MET A 231 24.22 16.83 -1.32
CA MET A 231 24.44 15.58 -0.58
C MET A 231 24.51 14.37 -1.50
N GLU A 232 23.66 14.29 -2.52
CA GLU A 232 23.70 13.23 -3.53
C GLU A 232 25.03 13.22 -4.29
N ARG A 233 25.54 14.41 -4.69
CA ARG A 233 26.83 14.55 -5.38
C ARG A 233 28.01 14.15 -4.49
N LEU A 234 27.96 14.49 -3.20
CA LEU A 234 28.97 14.08 -2.22
C LEU A 234 28.96 12.56 -1.99
N MET A 235 27.80 11.92 -2.00
CA MET A 235 27.69 10.46 -1.88
C MET A 235 28.39 9.73 -3.03
N GLU A 236 28.44 10.30 -4.24
CA GLU A 236 29.21 9.73 -5.36
C GLU A 236 30.71 9.66 -5.06
N SER A 237 31.20 10.49 -4.14
CA SER A 237 32.59 10.49 -3.67
C SER A 237 32.82 9.54 -2.49
N GLY A 238 31.80 8.83 -2.03
CA GLY A 238 31.83 8.02 -0.81
C GLY A 238 31.64 8.81 0.49
N ILE A 239 31.24 10.09 0.40
CA ILE A 239 30.96 10.93 1.58
C ILE A 239 29.49 10.76 1.96
N GLU A 240 29.24 9.88 2.92
CA GLU A 240 27.91 9.68 3.49
C GLU A 240 27.67 10.63 4.68
N ILE A 241 26.45 11.15 4.77
CA ILE A 241 25.99 11.99 5.87
C ILE A 241 24.82 11.28 6.52
N SER A 242 24.99 10.81 7.75
CA SER A 242 23.96 10.14 8.54
C SER A 242 23.23 11.10 9.48
N THR A 243 23.90 12.15 9.96
CA THR A 243 23.36 13.07 10.97
C THR A 243 23.80 14.51 10.69
N ILE A 244 22.86 15.45 10.82
CA ILE A 244 23.11 16.88 10.58
C ILE A 244 22.91 17.66 11.88
N ARG A 245 23.88 18.50 12.27
CA ARG A 245 23.73 19.47 13.37
C ARG A 245 23.54 20.87 12.80
N ALA A 246 22.43 21.52 13.12
CA ALA A 246 22.06 22.82 12.57
C ALA A 246 22.58 23.98 13.42
N THR A 247 23.06 25.03 12.75
CA THR A 247 23.51 26.27 13.38
C THR A 247 23.18 27.49 12.50
N GLY A 248 23.29 28.70 13.05
CA GLY A 248 22.95 29.94 12.35
C GLY A 248 21.49 30.38 12.52
N GLY A 249 21.11 31.46 11.82
CA GLY A 249 19.80 32.09 12.00
C GLY A 249 18.61 31.23 11.56
N GLY A 250 18.79 30.40 10.53
CA GLY A 250 17.76 29.46 10.06
C GLY A 250 17.51 28.32 11.05
N ALA A 251 18.49 27.97 11.90
CA ALA A 251 18.32 26.96 12.94
C ALA A 251 17.37 27.40 14.08
N LEU A 252 16.91 28.65 14.08
CA LEU A 252 15.84 29.12 14.97
C LEU A 252 14.43 28.75 14.45
N SER A 253 14.30 28.36 13.18
CA SER A 253 13.03 27.98 12.56
C SER A 253 12.79 26.48 12.71
N THR A 254 11.99 26.09 13.71
CA THR A 254 11.63 24.68 13.93
C THR A 254 10.98 24.04 12.71
N ILE A 255 10.15 24.80 11.98
CA ILE A 255 9.49 24.35 10.75
C ILE A 255 10.49 24.06 9.65
N TRP A 256 11.50 24.93 9.47
CA TRP A 256 12.51 24.71 8.44
C TRP A 256 13.42 23.53 8.79
N LEU A 257 13.74 23.35 10.08
CA LEU A 257 14.51 22.19 10.54
C LEU A 257 13.76 20.87 10.35
N GLN A 258 12.45 20.82 10.63
CA GLN A 258 11.65 19.62 10.35
C GLN A 258 11.54 19.37 8.85
N MET A 259 11.32 20.40 8.04
CA MET A 259 11.30 20.30 6.58
C MET A 259 12.63 19.79 6.01
N LYS A 260 13.77 20.24 6.55
CA LYS A 260 15.09 19.70 6.22
C LYS A 260 15.20 18.23 6.57
N ALA A 261 14.76 17.81 7.75
CA ALA A 261 14.78 16.40 8.13
C ALA A 261 13.93 15.56 7.16
N ASP A 262 12.75 16.04 6.80
CA ASP A 262 11.83 15.35 5.89
C ASP A 262 12.36 15.28 4.45
N ILE A 263 12.93 16.36 3.91
CA ILE A 263 13.47 16.40 2.52
C ILE A 263 14.79 15.63 2.43
N LEU A 264 15.76 15.93 3.31
CA LEU A 264 17.09 15.31 3.29
C LEU A 264 17.07 13.86 3.78
N ASN A 265 15.96 13.44 4.40
CA ASN A 265 15.77 12.12 4.99
C ASN A 265 16.90 11.74 5.98
N ARG A 266 17.32 12.73 6.79
CA ARG A 266 18.33 12.57 7.85
C ARG A 266 17.88 13.29 9.11
N PRO A 267 18.21 12.78 10.32
CA PRO A 267 17.99 13.53 11.55
C PRO A 267 18.73 14.87 11.52
N VAL A 268 17.99 15.95 11.82
CA VAL A 268 18.52 17.31 11.95
C VAL A 268 18.45 17.71 13.42
N ILE A 269 19.58 18.09 14.00
CA ILE A 269 19.72 18.35 15.44
C ILE A 269 20.01 19.84 15.66
N SER A 270 19.14 20.52 16.42
CA SER A 270 19.39 21.89 16.84
C SER A 270 20.21 21.94 18.14
N LEU A 271 21.05 22.96 18.28
CA LEU A 271 21.96 23.14 19.42
C LEU A 271 21.60 24.38 20.24
N GLY A 272 21.98 24.38 21.53
CA GLY A 272 21.75 25.49 22.45
C GLY A 272 22.72 26.68 22.29
N ALA A 273 23.85 26.50 21.60
CA ALA A 273 24.89 27.52 21.45
C ALA A 273 24.63 28.44 20.25
N ALA A 274 24.45 29.74 20.50
CA ALA A 274 24.18 30.74 19.45
C ALA A 274 25.41 31.08 18.57
N GLN A 275 26.63 30.71 18.99
CA GLN A 275 27.90 31.07 18.32
C GLN A 275 28.81 29.84 18.19
N SER A 276 28.47 28.92 17.29
CA SER A 276 29.19 27.66 17.07
C SER A 276 30.66 27.84 16.71
N GLY A 277 31.00 28.73 15.77
CA GLY A 277 32.40 28.98 15.41
C GLY A 277 33.28 29.45 16.58
N THR A 278 32.75 30.37 17.40
CA THR A 278 33.45 30.82 18.62
C THR A 278 33.61 29.70 19.63
N LEU A 279 32.58 28.85 19.80
CA LEU A 279 32.66 27.69 20.69
C LEU A 279 33.74 26.71 20.22
N GLY A 280 33.87 26.47 18.92
CA GLY A 280 34.95 25.64 18.37
C GLY A 280 36.34 26.22 18.68
N CYS A 281 36.52 27.54 18.57
CA CYS A 281 37.76 28.19 18.98
C CYS A 281 38.03 28.07 20.49
N ILE A 282 36.99 28.12 21.33
CA ILE A 282 37.11 27.90 22.79
C ILE A 282 37.55 26.47 23.09
N MET A 283 36.96 25.48 22.42
CA MET A 283 37.33 24.06 22.56
C MET A 283 38.80 23.84 22.18
N LEU A 284 39.22 24.37 21.02
CA LEU A 284 40.60 24.31 20.55
C LEU A 284 41.58 24.98 21.55
N ALA A 285 41.24 26.17 22.01
CA ALA A 285 42.06 26.89 22.98
C ALA A 285 42.12 26.18 24.34
N GLY A 286 41.02 25.56 24.78
CA GLY A 286 40.95 24.79 26.01
C GLY A 286 41.86 23.57 25.97
N VAL A 287 41.85 22.81 24.87
CA VAL A 287 42.77 21.68 24.66
C VAL A 287 44.22 22.17 24.62
N ALA A 288 44.51 23.23 23.87
CA ALA A 288 45.86 23.80 23.78
C ALA A 288 46.40 24.33 25.13
N CYS A 289 45.51 24.78 26.02
CA CYS A 289 45.84 25.21 27.38
C CYS A 289 45.87 24.08 28.40
N GLY A 290 45.53 22.84 28.03
CA GLY A 290 45.41 21.70 28.94
C GLY A 290 44.22 21.78 29.90
N ILE A 291 43.18 22.54 29.55
CA ILE A 291 41.90 22.60 30.29
C ILE A 291 41.05 21.36 29.99
N TYR A 292 41.11 20.88 28.74
CA TYR A 292 40.51 19.64 28.28
C TYR A 292 41.62 18.73 27.75
N GLU A 293 41.53 17.43 28.00
CA GLU A 293 42.42 16.39 27.49
C GLU A 293 42.26 16.21 25.97
N SER A 294 41.04 16.40 25.44
CA SER A 294 40.72 16.20 24.03
C SER A 294 39.54 17.06 23.56
N ILE A 295 39.34 17.12 22.24
CA ILE A 295 38.17 17.77 21.64
C ILE A 295 36.87 17.01 21.97
N ASP A 296 36.93 15.68 22.09
CA ASP A 296 35.78 14.86 22.46
C ASP A 296 35.30 15.21 23.89
N GLU A 297 36.22 15.39 24.84
CA GLU A 297 35.87 15.84 26.21
C GLU A 297 35.26 17.25 26.19
N ALA A 298 35.85 18.17 25.41
CA ALA A 298 35.33 19.53 25.29
C ALA A 298 33.92 19.54 24.67
N GLU A 299 33.63 18.64 23.72
CA GLU A 299 32.31 18.47 23.11
C GLU A 299 31.28 18.07 24.16
N GLU A 300 31.56 17.01 24.94
CA GLU A 300 30.63 16.49 25.96
C GLU A 300 30.23 17.54 26.99
N ILE A 301 31.16 18.45 27.33
CA ILE A 301 30.94 19.49 28.33
C ILE A 301 30.21 20.71 27.74
N LEU A 302 30.60 21.15 26.53
CA LEU A 302 30.22 22.46 26.01
C LEU A 302 29.10 22.43 24.96
N VAL A 303 28.90 21.30 24.27
CA VAL A 303 27.93 21.18 23.19
C VAL A 303 26.63 20.60 23.72
N HIS A 304 25.61 21.45 23.84
CA HIS A 304 24.30 21.05 24.33
C HIS A 304 23.29 20.91 23.19
N VAL A 305 22.77 19.69 23.01
CA VAL A 305 21.66 19.41 22.10
C VAL A 305 20.37 20.00 22.66
N LYS A 306 19.61 20.70 21.81
CA LYS A 306 18.32 21.28 22.17
C LYS A 306 17.16 20.38 21.76
N GLU A 307 17.10 20.01 20.48
CA GLU A 307 16.00 19.22 19.91
C GLU A 307 16.47 18.46 18.68
N THR A 308 15.92 17.27 18.45
CA THR A 308 16.19 16.44 17.26
C THR A 308 14.91 16.32 16.43
N TYR A 309 15.00 16.72 15.17
CA TYR A 309 13.94 16.59 14.17
C TYR A 309 14.21 15.32 13.36
N VAL A 310 13.31 14.34 13.48
CA VAL A 310 13.43 13.04 12.82
C VAL A 310 12.61 13.07 11.52
N PRO A 311 13.13 12.52 10.41
CA PRO A 311 12.41 12.48 9.15
C PRO A 311 11.05 11.77 9.29
N ASN A 312 9.98 12.40 8.81
CA ASN A 312 8.70 11.75 8.63
C ASN A 312 8.68 11.05 7.25
N ARG A 313 8.54 9.73 7.25
CA ARG A 313 8.61 8.91 6.03
C ARG A 313 7.54 9.26 4.99
N GLU A 314 6.32 9.57 5.43
CA GLU A 314 5.24 9.94 4.51
C GLU A 314 5.45 11.35 3.94
N LYS A 315 6.00 12.27 4.76
CA LYS A 315 6.40 13.60 4.29
C LYS A 315 7.54 13.53 3.30
N HIS A 316 8.54 12.70 3.57
CA HIS A 316 9.64 12.47 2.63
C HIS A 316 9.11 12.01 1.28
N LYS A 317 8.20 11.02 1.24
CA LYS A 317 7.55 10.60 -0.01
C LYS A 317 6.81 11.75 -0.70
N GLN A 318 6.08 12.58 0.04
CA GLN A 318 5.37 13.75 -0.52
C GLN A 318 6.34 14.75 -1.16
N TYR A 319 7.46 15.05 -0.51
CA TYR A 319 8.50 15.93 -1.06
C TYR A 319 9.17 15.32 -2.30
N MET A 320 9.44 14.01 -2.27
CA MET A 320 10.08 13.32 -3.40
C MET A 320 9.14 13.08 -4.60
N ARG A 321 7.81 13.11 -4.43
CA ARG A 321 6.80 12.86 -5.49
C ARG A 321 6.93 13.77 -6.72
N GLY A 322 7.61 14.92 -6.59
CA GLY A 322 7.94 15.83 -7.69
C GLY A 322 9.39 15.75 -8.21
N MET A 323 10.27 15.01 -7.55
CA MET A 323 11.69 14.83 -7.91
C MET A 323 11.98 13.52 -8.66
N VAL A 324 10.98 12.65 -8.84
CA VAL A 324 11.19 11.30 -9.41
C VAL A 324 11.47 11.38 -10.92
N MET A 325 12.51 10.74 -11.49
CA MET A 325 13.69 10.03 -10.96
C MET A 325 14.63 9.86 -12.17
N ASN A 326 15.88 10.32 -12.08
CA ASN A 326 16.96 9.87 -12.96
C ASN A 326 17.45 8.51 -12.42
N HIS A 327 16.66 7.45 -12.61
CA HIS A 327 16.95 6.13 -12.04
C HIS A 327 18.20 5.57 -12.74
N LYS A 328 19.37 5.59 -12.06
CA LYS A 328 20.69 5.25 -12.65
C LYS A 328 20.75 3.88 -13.37
N TYR A 329 19.79 2.99 -13.08
CA TYR A 329 19.68 1.65 -13.67
C TYR A 329 18.82 1.55 -14.94
N ILE A 330 18.06 2.58 -15.32
CA ILE A 330 17.19 2.53 -16.49
C ILE A 330 17.65 3.51 -17.56
N GLY A 331 17.71 3.06 -18.81
CA GLY A 331 17.98 3.94 -19.95
C GLY A 331 16.75 4.71 -20.42
N HIS A 332 15.55 4.21 -20.09
CA HIS A 332 14.27 4.82 -20.44
C HIS A 332 13.18 4.32 -19.48
N HIS A 333 12.23 5.19 -19.09
CA HIS A 333 11.17 4.83 -18.13
C HIS A 333 10.26 3.69 -18.61
N SER A 334 10.04 3.58 -19.93
CA SER A 334 9.23 2.49 -20.51
C SER A 334 9.76 1.09 -20.22
N GLN A 335 11.01 0.96 -19.75
CA GLN A 335 11.61 -0.31 -19.33
C GLN A 335 10.85 -0.94 -18.14
N ILE A 336 10.25 -0.13 -17.27
CA ILE A 336 9.55 -0.61 -16.06
C ILE A 336 8.04 -0.64 -16.30
N SER A 337 7.47 0.50 -16.68
CA SER A 337 6.02 0.70 -16.83
C SER A 337 5.73 1.73 -17.92
N GLY A 338 4.47 1.80 -18.34
CA GLY A 338 3.99 2.84 -19.24
C GLY A 338 3.07 2.33 -20.33
N VAL A 339 2.88 3.18 -21.35
CA VAL A 339 2.00 2.92 -22.49
C VAL A 339 2.79 2.99 -23.79
N GLU A 340 2.62 1.99 -24.65
CA GLU A 340 3.15 1.96 -26.02
C GLU A 340 2.00 1.93 -27.04
N GLU A 341 2.06 2.81 -28.05
CA GLU A 341 1.06 2.83 -29.13
C GLU A 341 1.51 1.97 -30.31
N HIS A 342 0.62 1.09 -30.77
CA HIS A 342 0.84 0.21 -31.90
C HIS A 342 -0.24 0.39 -32.96
N ARG A 343 0.12 0.09 -34.21
CA ARG A 343 -0.84 -0.03 -35.31
C ARG A 343 -0.68 -1.38 -35.99
N LEU A 344 -1.78 -2.10 -36.14
CA LEU A 344 -1.79 -3.39 -36.83
C LEU A 344 -1.60 -3.21 -38.34
N VAL A 345 -0.81 -4.09 -38.94
CA VAL A 345 -0.54 -4.12 -40.39
C VAL A 345 -0.95 -5.48 -40.96
N GLY A 346 -1.76 -5.47 -42.01
CA GLY A 346 -2.25 -6.67 -42.69
C GLY A 346 -3.47 -7.34 -42.04
N GLY A 347 -4.04 -8.34 -42.72
CA GLY A 347 -5.21 -9.08 -42.27
C GLY A 347 -6.48 -8.24 -42.08
N LYS A 348 -7.47 -8.79 -41.36
CA LYS A 348 -8.73 -8.10 -41.04
C LYS A 348 -8.55 -6.98 -40.01
N GLY A 349 -7.49 -7.01 -39.21
CA GLY A 349 -7.18 -6.01 -38.19
C GLY A 349 -6.40 -4.79 -38.71
N ASN A 350 -6.07 -4.76 -40.00
CA ASN A 350 -5.22 -3.70 -40.58
C ASN A 350 -5.73 -2.29 -40.23
N GLY A 351 -4.82 -1.47 -39.71
CA GLY A 351 -5.08 -0.07 -39.38
C GLY A 351 -5.56 0.17 -37.94
N LEU A 352 -5.95 -0.86 -37.19
CA LEU A 352 -6.36 -0.72 -35.79
C LEU A 352 -5.24 -0.13 -34.93
N ARG A 353 -5.57 0.90 -34.15
CA ARG A 353 -4.74 1.46 -33.07
C ARG A 353 -4.92 0.66 -31.79
N LEU A 354 -3.81 0.31 -31.16
CA LEU A 354 -3.74 -0.39 -29.88
C LEU A 354 -2.85 0.38 -28.91
N LEU A 355 -3.20 0.39 -27.64
CA LEU A 355 -2.32 0.84 -26.55
C LEU A 355 -1.95 -0.37 -25.70
N GLU A 356 -0.66 -0.69 -25.65
CA GLU A 356 -0.09 -1.69 -24.75
C GLU A 356 0.26 -1.02 -23.42
N VAL A 357 -0.29 -1.52 -22.31
CA VAL A 357 -0.18 -0.90 -20.98
C VAL A 357 0.49 -1.86 -20.02
N ARG A 358 1.56 -1.42 -19.36
CA ARG A 358 2.31 -2.21 -18.38
C ARG A 358 2.45 -1.45 -17.06
N ASN A 359 2.03 -2.06 -15.95
CA ASN A 359 2.10 -1.40 -14.64
C ASN A 359 3.46 -1.56 -13.92
N GLY A 360 4.30 -2.49 -14.40
CA GLY A 360 5.62 -2.79 -13.83
C GLY A 360 5.65 -3.88 -12.74
N GLN A 361 4.49 -4.42 -12.31
CA GLN A 361 4.36 -5.49 -11.31
C GLN A 361 3.90 -6.83 -11.92
N GLY A 362 3.72 -6.87 -13.23
CA GLY A 362 3.30 -8.06 -13.98
C GLY A 362 1.88 -7.98 -14.53
N LEU A 363 1.13 -6.91 -14.23
CA LEU A 363 -0.12 -6.61 -14.93
C LEU A 363 0.16 -5.93 -16.27
N HIS A 364 -0.38 -6.52 -17.32
CA HIS A 364 -0.22 -6.07 -18.70
C HIS A 364 -1.53 -6.25 -19.46
N PHE A 365 -2.03 -5.21 -20.13
CA PHE A 365 -3.23 -5.31 -20.97
C PHE A 365 -3.14 -4.44 -22.23
N THR A 366 -4.01 -4.73 -23.20
CA THR A 366 -4.06 -4.03 -24.49
C THR A 366 -5.42 -3.37 -24.70
N VAL A 367 -5.45 -2.04 -24.75
CA VAL A 367 -6.65 -1.27 -25.10
C VAL A 367 -6.76 -1.16 -26.62
N SER A 368 -7.89 -1.59 -27.18
CA SER A 368 -8.19 -1.45 -28.60
C SER A 368 -8.92 -0.12 -28.83
N VAL A 369 -8.15 0.93 -29.09
CA VAL A 369 -8.62 2.32 -29.29
C VAL A 369 -9.73 2.41 -30.33
N ASP A 370 -9.60 1.65 -31.42
CA ASP A 370 -10.56 1.68 -32.52
C ASP A 370 -11.75 0.73 -32.32
N ARG A 371 -11.86 0.08 -31.15
CA ARG A 371 -12.95 -0.83 -30.80
C ARG A 371 -13.60 -0.39 -29.47
N GLY A 372 -14.17 0.81 -29.43
CA GLY A 372 -14.77 1.38 -28.21
C GLY A 372 -13.79 1.69 -27.08
N ALA A 373 -12.46 1.68 -27.34
CA ALA A 373 -11.42 1.68 -26.31
C ALA A 373 -11.62 0.57 -25.26
N ASP A 374 -12.07 -0.60 -25.71
CA ASP A 374 -12.22 -1.80 -24.88
C ASP A 374 -10.88 -2.52 -24.64
N ILE A 375 -10.81 -3.35 -23.59
CA ILE A 375 -9.61 -4.15 -23.27
C ILE A 375 -9.64 -5.46 -24.06
N SER A 376 -8.77 -5.55 -25.06
CA SER A 376 -8.71 -6.72 -25.94
C SER A 376 -7.89 -7.89 -25.38
N ARG A 377 -6.88 -7.62 -24.56
CA ARG A 377 -6.03 -8.62 -23.92
C ARG A 377 -5.74 -8.21 -22.48
N LEU A 378 -5.68 -9.18 -21.59
CA LEU A 378 -5.29 -9.00 -20.19
C LEU A 378 -4.40 -10.17 -19.77
N PHE A 379 -3.24 -9.83 -19.22
CA PHE A 379 -2.28 -10.76 -18.66
C PHE A 379 -1.91 -10.33 -17.25
N PHE A 380 -1.77 -11.31 -16.37
CA PHE A 380 -1.27 -11.09 -15.01
C PHE A 380 -0.14 -12.06 -14.70
N LYS A 381 1.05 -11.51 -14.49
CA LYS A 381 2.30 -12.24 -14.20
C LYS A 381 2.51 -13.42 -15.15
N GLY A 382 2.31 -13.17 -16.45
CA GLY A 382 2.52 -14.14 -17.53
C GLY A 382 1.28 -14.94 -17.95
N ASP A 383 0.23 -15.02 -17.13
CA ASP A 383 -0.97 -15.82 -17.45
C ASP A 383 -2.06 -14.97 -18.10
N ASN A 384 -2.74 -15.57 -19.09
CA ASN A 384 -3.84 -14.93 -19.81
C ASN A 384 -5.14 -15.00 -19.02
N TYR A 385 -5.87 -13.89 -18.97
CA TYR A 385 -7.16 -13.80 -18.26
C TYR A 385 -8.36 -13.72 -19.22
N GLY A 386 -8.15 -13.33 -20.48
CA GLY A 386 -9.23 -13.07 -21.44
C GLY A 386 -9.41 -14.15 -22.51
N PHE A 387 -10.62 -14.36 -22.99
CA PHE A 387 -10.83 -15.14 -24.22
C PHE A 387 -10.53 -14.29 -25.47
N PHE A 388 -9.90 -14.90 -26.47
CA PHE A 388 -9.58 -14.25 -27.74
C PHE A 388 -10.18 -15.06 -28.89
N ALA A 389 -11.17 -14.48 -29.56
CA ALA A 389 -11.98 -15.21 -30.53
C ALA A 389 -11.19 -15.68 -31.76
N PRO A 390 -11.63 -16.76 -32.45
CA PRO A 390 -10.98 -17.27 -33.67
C PRO A 390 -10.89 -16.25 -34.82
N SER A 391 -11.74 -15.22 -34.81
CA SER A 391 -11.73 -14.10 -35.76
C SER A 391 -10.48 -13.20 -35.63
N GLY A 392 -9.85 -13.20 -34.45
CA GLY A 392 -8.75 -12.32 -34.08
C GLY A 392 -9.14 -10.84 -34.07
N TYR A 393 -8.16 -9.96 -34.26
CA TYR A 393 -8.44 -8.53 -34.43
C TYR A 393 -9.13 -8.27 -35.78
N VAL A 394 -10.29 -7.61 -35.72
CA VAL A 394 -11.07 -7.22 -36.90
C VAL A 394 -11.36 -5.73 -36.84
N SER A 395 -11.01 -5.01 -37.92
CA SER A 395 -11.26 -3.58 -38.06
C SER A 395 -12.78 -3.28 -38.11
N PRO A 396 -13.24 -2.15 -37.55
CA PRO A 396 -14.61 -1.67 -37.71
C PRO A 396 -15.13 -1.65 -39.15
N ALA A 397 -14.24 -1.52 -40.14
CA ALA A 397 -14.59 -1.57 -41.56
C ALA A 397 -15.24 -2.89 -42.01
N TYR A 398 -15.13 -3.96 -41.21
CA TYR A 398 -15.75 -5.26 -41.46
C TYR A 398 -16.99 -5.52 -40.58
N TYR A 399 -17.51 -4.50 -39.90
CA TYR A 399 -18.77 -4.61 -39.14
C TYR A 399 -19.93 -5.00 -40.06
N ASP A 400 -20.78 -5.91 -39.58
CA ASP A 400 -22.01 -6.35 -40.26
C ASP A 400 -23.18 -6.19 -39.28
N ASP A 401 -24.01 -5.19 -39.55
CA ASP A 401 -25.14 -4.76 -38.72
C ASP A 401 -26.41 -5.59 -38.91
N LYS A 402 -26.34 -6.70 -39.65
CA LYS A 402 -27.51 -7.55 -39.96
C LYS A 402 -27.55 -8.80 -39.10
N GLY A 403 -28.61 -8.94 -38.30
CA GLY A 403 -28.84 -10.15 -37.50
C GLY A 403 -27.65 -10.47 -36.59
N ALA A 404 -27.10 -11.68 -36.73
CA ALA A 404 -25.90 -12.13 -36.01
C ALA A 404 -24.57 -11.76 -36.71
N GLY A 405 -24.58 -10.83 -37.67
CA GLY A 405 -23.41 -10.37 -38.43
C GLY A 405 -22.26 -9.88 -37.55
N PHE A 406 -22.57 -9.28 -36.39
CA PHE A 406 -21.62 -8.85 -35.37
C PHE A 406 -20.54 -9.90 -35.07
N LEU A 407 -20.92 -11.19 -34.94
CA LEU A 407 -20.03 -12.30 -34.60
C LEU A 407 -18.88 -12.50 -35.60
N LYS A 408 -19.01 -12.06 -36.86
CA LYS A 408 -17.94 -12.15 -37.88
C LYS A 408 -16.74 -11.25 -37.56
N SER A 409 -16.94 -10.28 -36.68
CA SER A 409 -15.98 -9.24 -36.29
C SER A 409 -15.79 -9.13 -34.78
N PHE A 410 -16.49 -9.96 -34.02
CA PHE A 410 -16.40 -10.00 -32.57
C PHE A 410 -15.08 -10.61 -32.14
N THR A 411 -14.22 -9.80 -31.52
CA THR A 411 -12.93 -10.24 -30.99
C THR A 411 -13.09 -10.99 -29.67
N ALA A 412 -14.25 -10.88 -29.02
CA ALA A 412 -14.44 -11.05 -27.58
C ALA A 412 -13.51 -10.13 -26.79
N GLY A 413 -12.23 -10.48 -26.69
CA GLY A 413 -11.27 -9.78 -25.87
C GLY A 413 -11.64 -9.85 -24.38
N PHE A 414 -10.74 -9.41 -23.50
CA PHE A 414 -11.04 -9.45 -22.07
C PHE A 414 -12.33 -8.69 -21.70
N LEU A 415 -12.53 -7.51 -22.28
CA LEU A 415 -13.73 -6.70 -22.11
C LEU A 415 -14.29 -6.29 -23.47
N THR A 416 -15.61 -6.36 -23.64
CA THR A 416 -16.33 -5.70 -24.74
C THR A 416 -17.53 -4.93 -24.22
N THR A 417 -17.69 -3.69 -24.66
CA THR A 417 -18.89 -2.89 -24.41
C THR A 417 -19.91 -3.17 -25.51
N CYS A 418 -20.99 -3.86 -25.17
CA CYS A 418 -21.92 -4.42 -26.15
C CYS A 418 -22.86 -3.40 -26.79
N GLY A 419 -23.07 -2.21 -26.22
CA GLY A 419 -23.98 -1.24 -26.79
C GLY A 419 -24.14 0.03 -25.97
N LEU A 420 -24.74 1.03 -26.60
CA LEU A 420 -25.31 2.22 -25.93
C LEU A 420 -26.82 2.33 -26.16
N THR A 421 -27.33 1.86 -27.30
CA THR A 421 -28.76 1.94 -27.67
C THR A 421 -29.42 0.58 -27.87
N ASN A 422 -28.64 -0.48 -28.01
CA ASN A 422 -29.11 -1.83 -28.27
C ASN A 422 -28.08 -2.87 -27.77
N VAL A 423 -28.55 -3.90 -27.08
CA VAL A 423 -27.77 -5.05 -26.61
C VAL A 423 -28.67 -6.28 -26.69
N GLY A 424 -28.16 -7.39 -27.25
CA GLY A 424 -28.84 -8.68 -27.19
C GLY A 424 -29.49 -9.12 -28.50
N ALA A 425 -30.22 -10.23 -28.45
CA ALA A 425 -30.75 -10.92 -29.63
C ALA A 425 -31.30 -9.96 -30.73
N PRO A 426 -31.00 -10.21 -32.02
CA PRO A 426 -31.47 -9.36 -33.10
C PRO A 426 -32.99 -9.21 -33.07
N SER A 427 -33.48 -7.98 -33.16
CA SER A 427 -34.88 -7.66 -32.95
C SER A 427 -35.33 -6.50 -33.83
N VAL A 428 -36.64 -6.25 -33.87
CA VAL A 428 -37.22 -5.07 -34.50
C VAL A 428 -37.97 -4.29 -33.45
N ASP A 429 -37.51 -3.08 -33.13
CA ASP A 429 -38.13 -2.23 -32.12
C ASP A 429 -38.60 -0.92 -32.75
N GLU A 430 -39.89 -0.61 -32.63
CA GLU A 430 -40.53 0.57 -33.23
C GLU A 430 -40.27 0.75 -34.75
N GLY A 431 -40.04 -0.35 -35.46
CA GLY A 431 -39.77 -0.36 -36.91
C GLY A 431 -38.30 -0.19 -37.29
N GLU A 432 -37.39 -0.09 -36.32
CA GLU A 432 -35.93 -0.15 -36.53
C GLU A 432 -35.44 -1.60 -36.44
N GLU A 433 -34.70 -2.07 -37.45
CA GLU A 433 -34.01 -3.37 -37.41
C GLU A 433 -32.72 -3.25 -36.60
N LEU A 434 -32.56 -4.09 -35.57
CA LEU A 434 -31.44 -4.04 -34.65
C LEU A 434 -30.54 -5.29 -34.76
N PRO A 435 -29.21 -5.11 -34.81
CA PRO A 435 -28.25 -6.22 -34.75
C PRO A 435 -28.20 -6.90 -33.37
N LEU A 436 -27.40 -7.96 -33.25
CA LEU A 436 -27.12 -8.64 -31.98
C LEU A 436 -26.54 -7.70 -30.89
N HIS A 437 -25.76 -6.69 -31.27
CA HIS A 437 -25.16 -5.75 -30.34
C HIS A 437 -25.00 -4.39 -31.02
N GLY A 438 -25.04 -3.31 -30.23
CA GLY A 438 -24.89 -1.94 -30.70
C GLY A 438 -23.50 -1.66 -31.29
N THR A 439 -23.35 -0.46 -31.86
CA THR A 439 -22.16 -0.13 -32.65
C THR A 439 -20.98 0.37 -31.83
N VAL A 440 -21.12 0.61 -30.53
CA VAL A 440 -20.08 1.26 -29.70
C VAL A 440 -18.73 0.55 -29.76
N ASN A 441 -18.71 -0.79 -29.72
CA ASN A 441 -17.49 -1.58 -29.88
C ASN A 441 -16.89 -1.46 -31.30
N HIS A 442 -17.64 -1.03 -32.30
CA HIS A 442 -17.20 -0.76 -33.67
C HIS A 442 -17.04 0.75 -33.96
N THR A 443 -17.16 1.60 -32.95
CA THR A 443 -16.91 3.03 -33.08
C THR A 443 -15.48 3.35 -32.64
N PRO A 444 -14.61 3.84 -33.54
CA PRO A 444 -13.26 4.26 -33.16
C PRO A 444 -13.27 5.46 -32.22
N ALA A 445 -12.40 5.49 -31.21
CA ALA A 445 -12.26 6.68 -30.38
C ALA A 445 -11.65 7.84 -31.19
N GLU A 446 -12.31 8.99 -31.19
CA GLU A 446 -11.85 10.17 -31.93
C GLU A 446 -10.69 10.88 -31.22
N GLN A 447 -10.72 10.87 -29.89
CA GLN A 447 -9.68 11.43 -29.03
C GLN A 447 -9.21 10.36 -28.06
N VAL A 448 -7.89 10.20 -27.95
CA VAL A 448 -7.25 9.37 -26.94
C VAL A 448 -6.02 10.08 -26.41
N HIS A 449 -5.87 10.10 -25.09
CA HIS A 449 -4.66 10.56 -24.43
C HIS A 449 -4.41 9.72 -23.18
N TYR A 450 -3.15 9.62 -22.77
CA TYR A 450 -2.77 8.93 -21.56
C TYR A 450 -1.78 9.74 -20.75
N SER A 451 -1.80 9.52 -19.44
CA SER A 451 -0.88 10.12 -18.47
C SER A 451 -0.41 9.05 -17.50
N GLU A 452 0.83 9.14 -17.04
CA GLU A 452 1.41 8.24 -16.05
C GLU A 452 2.00 9.05 -14.91
N ASP A 453 1.73 8.61 -13.68
CA ASP A 453 2.43 9.05 -12.47
C ASP A 453 3.00 7.83 -11.73
N GLU A 454 3.44 8.03 -10.49
CA GLU A 454 4.00 6.92 -9.67
C GLU A 454 2.96 5.89 -9.24
N GLU A 455 1.70 6.31 -9.07
CA GLU A 455 0.62 5.48 -8.54
C GLU A 455 -0.18 4.79 -9.64
N LYS A 456 -0.31 5.42 -10.82
CA LYS A 456 -1.22 4.96 -11.86
C LYS A 456 -0.87 5.41 -13.28
N ILE A 457 -1.42 4.67 -14.23
CA ILE A 457 -1.54 5.02 -15.64
C ILE A 457 -3.01 5.27 -15.93
N VAL A 458 -3.34 6.41 -16.55
CA VAL A 458 -4.71 6.80 -16.89
C VAL A 458 -4.82 6.97 -18.40
N ILE A 459 -5.77 6.29 -19.02
CA ILE A 459 -6.12 6.42 -20.45
C ILE A 459 -7.51 7.02 -20.54
N ASN A 460 -7.65 8.10 -21.28
CA ASN A 460 -8.94 8.71 -21.57
C ASN A 460 -9.25 8.57 -23.06
N ALA A 461 -10.47 8.16 -23.38
CA ALA A 461 -10.95 7.98 -24.74
C ALA A 461 -12.34 8.62 -24.92
N VAL A 462 -12.60 9.20 -26.09
CA VAL A 462 -13.90 9.77 -26.47
C VAL A 462 -14.46 9.01 -27.65
N ILE A 463 -15.62 8.39 -27.46
CA ILE A 463 -16.33 7.57 -28.46
C ILE A 463 -17.60 8.32 -28.86
N ASN A 464 -17.66 8.73 -30.13
CA ASN A 464 -18.73 9.54 -30.70
C ASN A 464 -19.67 8.65 -31.53
N GLN A 465 -20.88 8.37 -31.01
CA GLN A 465 -21.90 7.59 -31.72
C GLN A 465 -23.02 8.50 -32.28
N MET A 466 -22.69 9.74 -32.67
CA MET A 466 -23.67 10.69 -33.18
C MET A 466 -23.88 10.54 -34.69
N GLY A 467 -25.14 10.50 -35.13
CA GLY A 467 -25.50 10.43 -36.55
C GLY A 467 -26.57 11.45 -36.98
N ILE A 468 -26.55 11.82 -38.26
CA ILE A 468 -27.65 12.61 -38.87
C ILE A 468 -28.90 11.73 -38.90
N PHE A 469 -30.03 12.24 -38.37
CA PHE A 469 -31.29 11.50 -38.17
C PHE A 469 -31.21 10.28 -37.24
N SER A 470 -30.11 10.15 -36.47
CA SER A 470 -29.89 9.07 -35.51
C SER A 470 -29.78 9.63 -34.07
N ASP A 471 -29.46 8.75 -33.13
CA ASP A 471 -29.14 9.12 -31.77
C ASP A 471 -27.86 9.95 -31.73
N LYS A 472 -27.74 10.77 -30.68
CA LYS A 472 -26.59 11.65 -30.48
C LYS A 472 -25.94 11.38 -29.12
N LEU A 473 -25.40 10.17 -28.96
CA LEU A 473 -24.73 9.77 -27.72
C LEU A 473 -23.23 9.93 -27.82
N MET A 474 -22.64 10.47 -26.75
CA MET A 474 -21.20 10.55 -26.54
C MET A 474 -20.83 9.69 -25.33
N MET A 475 -19.78 8.87 -25.45
CA MET A 475 -19.20 8.13 -24.33
C MET A 475 -17.78 8.61 -24.06
N TYR A 476 -17.53 9.02 -22.82
CA TYR A 476 -16.20 9.35 -22.31
C TYR A 476 -15.74 8.20 -21.43
N ARG A 477 -14.70 7.49 -21.86
CA ARG A 477 -14.11 6.39 -21.12
C ARG A 477 -12.83 6.82 -20.45
N ARG A 478 -12.68 6.45 -19.18
CA ARG A 478 -11.43 6.55 -18.43
C ARG A 478 -11.04 5.17 -17.92
N ILE A 479 -9.86 4.70 -18.29
CA ILE A 479 -9.25 3.46 -17.80
C ILE A 479 -8.09 3.84 -16.90
N THR A 480 -8.16 3.47 -15.63
CA THR A 480 -7.08 3.67 -14.65
C THR A 480 -6.46 2.33 -14.34
N CYS A 481 -5.16 2.18 -14.60
CA CYS A 481 -4.35 1.05 -14.17
C CYS A 481 -3.49 1.47 -12.99
N PHE A 482 -3.62 0.79 -11.86
CA PHE A 482 -2.85 1.07 -10.67
C PHE A 482 -1.50 0.34 -10.68
N LYS A 483 -0.44 1.04 -10.29
CA LYS A 483 0.94 0.53 -10.25
C LYS A 483 1.30 -0.15 -8.94
N CYS A 484 0.46 -0.01 -7.90
CA CYS A 484 0.73 -0.50 -6.55
C CYS A 484 -0.12 -1.70 -6.10
N ASN A 485 -1.22 -2.02 -6.77
CA ASN A 485 -2.18 -3.02 -6.29
C ASN A 485 -2.92 -3.80 -7.39
N ASP A 486 -2.30 -3.98 -8.57
CA ASP A 486 -2.77 -4.86 -9.66
C ASP A 486 -4.27 -4.74 -9.99
N ARG A 487 -4.79 -3.50 -9.99
CA ARG A 487 -6.18 -3.15 -10.27
C ARG A 487 -6.34 -2.37 -11.57
N ILE A 488 -7.49 -2.55 -12.23
CA ILE A 488 -7.94 -1.75 -13.36
C ILE A 488 -9.34 -1.22 -13.03
N LEU A 489 -9.52 0.11 -13.07
CA LEU A 489 -10.81 0.76 -12.94
C LEU A 489 -11.23 1.33 -14.30
N ILE A 490 -12.44 1.01 -14.74
CA ILE A 490 -13.07 1.60 -15.92
C ILE A 490 -14.22 2.48 -15.45
N GLU A 491 -14.17 3.74 -15.85
CA GLU A 491 -15.21 4.74 -15.60
C GLU A 491 -15.73 5.24 -16.94
N ASP A 492 -17.02 5.05 -17.20
CA ASP A 492 -17.69 5.55 -18.39
C ASP A 492 -18.70 6.61 -18.01
N ARG A 493 -18.64 7.75 -18.70
CA ARG A 493 -19.68 8.78 -18.67
C ARG A 493 -20.35 8.85 -20.03
N ILE A 494 -21.67 8.65 -20.06
CA ILE A 494 -22.48 8.69 -21.27
C ILE A 494 -23.35 9.93 -21.23
N GLU A 495 -23.35 10.69 -22.32
CA GLU A 495 -24.07 11.95 -22.44
C GLU A 495 -24.95 11.94 -23.69
N ASN A 496 -26.21 12.37 -23.54
CA ASN A 496 -27.09 12.59 -24.68
C ASN A 496 -26.95 14.04 -25.18
N MET A 497 -26.19 14.21 -26.25
CA MET A 497 -25.94 15.48 -26.94
C MET A 497 -27.09 15.89 -27.88
N GLY A 498 -28.15 15.07 -27.93
CA GLY A 498 -29.28 15.24 -28.82
C GLY A 498 -30.42 16.06 -28.23
N ASP A 499 -31.50 16.07 -28.99
CA ASP A 499 -32.76 16.76 -28.72
C ASP A 499 -33.91 15.80 -28.42
N ARG A 500 -33.66 14.49 -28.47
CA ARG A 500 -34.63 13.43 -28.19
C ARG A 500 -34.23 12.58 -26.98
N VAL A 501 -35.23 12.03 -26.30
CA VAL A 501 -35.03 10.96 -25.32
C VAL A 501 -34.61 9.70 -26.08
N THR A 502 -33.54 9.05 -25.63
CA THR A 502 -32.88 7.95 -26.35
C THR A 502 -32.80 6.71 -25.46
N PRO A 503 -33.03 5.49 -25.98
CA PRO A 503 -32.78 4.26 -25.22
C PRO A 503 -31.31 4.17 -24.76
N LEU A 504 -31.08 3.74 -23.52
CA LEU A 504 -29.75 3.52 -22.97
C LEU A 504 -29.61 2.06 -22.53
N MET A 505 -28.91 1.26 -23.31
CA MET A 505 -28.62 -0.15 -23.04
C MET A 505 -27.11 -0.35 -23.05
N ILE A 506 -26.53 -0.64 -21.89
CA ILE A 506 -25.12 -0.96 -21.72
C ILE A 506 -24.95 -2.31 -21.02
N LEU A 507 -23.98 -3.08 -21.50
CA LEU A 507 -23.60 -4.36 -20.95
C LEU A 507 -22.09 -4.53 -21.20
N TYR A 508 -21.35 -4.77 -20.12
CA TYR A 508 -19.90 -4.91 -20.14
C TYR A 508 -19.55 -6.38 -20.13
N HIS A 509 -19.29 -6.92 -21.31
CA HIS A 509 -19.04 -8.33 -21.46
C HIS A 509 -17.58 -8.64 -21.10
N THR A 510 -17.35 -9.17 -19.89
CA THR A 510 -16.01 -9.60 -19.45
C THR A 510 -15.80 -11.05 -19.83
N ASN A 511 -15.00 -11.32 -20.88
CA ASN A 511 -14.80 -12.66 -21.42
C ASN A 511 -13.56 -13.30 -20.81
N ILE A 512 -13.76 -14.22 -19.88
CA ILE A 512 -12.69 -14.96 -19.22
C ILE A 512 -12.34 -16.21 -20.04
N GLY A 513 -11.05 -16.47 -20.22
CA GLY A 513 -10.55 -17.62 -20.99
C GLY A 513 -9.43 -18.39 -20.26
N TYR A 514 -8.93 -19.44 -20.91
CA TYR A 514 -7.83 -20.27 -20.40
C TYR A 514 -6.50 -19.47 -20.29
N PRO A 515 -5.62 -19.71 -19.29
CA PRO A 515 -5.73 -20.73 -18.23
C PRO A 515 -6.58 -20.32 -17.03
N LEU A 516 -7.02 -19.07 -16.90
CA LEU A 516 -7.85 -18.67 -15.75
C LEU A 516 -9.19 -19.43 -15.70
N LEU A 517 -9.78 -19.71 -16.86
CA LEU A 517 -10.91 -20.62 -16.99
C LEU A 517 -10.44 -22.06 -17.25
N SER A 518 -10.84 -22.98 -16.38
CA SER A 518 -10.63 -24.44 -16.48
C SER A 518 -11.70 -25.17 -15.66
N GLU A 519 -11.78 -26.48 -15.77
CA GLU A 519 -12.60 -27.36 -14.93
C GLU A 519 -12.24 -27.30 -13.43
N HIS A 520 -11.06 -26.77 -13.10
CA HIS A 520 -10.60 -26.56 -11.72
C HIS A 520 -10.92 -25.16 -11.20
N ALA A 521 -11.43 -24.27 -12.06
CA ALA A 521 -11.73 -22.90 -11.67
C ALA A 521 -12.94 -22.83 -10.73
N ASP A 522 -12.74 -22.13 -9.63
CA ASP A 522 -13.75 -21.81 -8.63
C ASP A 522 -14.44 -20.49 -8.99
N LEU A 523 -15.76 -20.54 -9.21
CA LEU A 523 -16.56 -19.39 -9.58
C LEU A 523 -17.31 -18.85 -8.36
N TYR A 524 -17.14 -17.57 -8.06
CA TYR A 524 -17.81 -16.92 -6.95
C TYR A 524 -18.74 -15.81 -7.46
N ILE A 525 -20.04 -15.99 -7.26
CA ILE A 525 -21.06 -14.97 -7.51
C ILE A 525 -22.04 -15.01 -6.32
N PRO A 526 -21.96 -14.08 -5.35
CA PRO A 526 -22.82 -14.01 -4.17
C PRO A 526 -24.23 -13.52 -4.53
N SER A 527 -24.93 -14.31 -5.33
CA SER A 527 -26.25 -13.99 -5.87
C SER A 527 -27.35 -14.29 -4.86
N SER A 528 -28.24 -13.33 -4.62
CA SER A 528 -29.46 -13.55 -3.82
C SER A 528 -30.54 -14.30 -4.58
N GLN A 529 -30.47 -14.29 -5.92
CA GLN A 529 -31.36 -15.04 -6.81
C GLN A 529 -30.61 -15.39 -8.09
N VAL A 530 -30.83 -16.61 -8.59
CA VAL A 530 -30.37 -17.08 -9.91
C VAL A 530 -31.57 -17.53 -10.73
N ALA A 531 -31.65 -17.14 -12.00
CA ALA A 531 -32.66 -17.56 -12.95
C ALA A 531 -32.04 -17.98 -14.28
N ALA A 532 -32.48 -19.07 -14.88
CA ALA A 532 -32.02 -19.44 -16.22
C ALA A 532 -32.70 -18.59 -17.29
N ARG A 533 -31.95 -18.21 -18.34
CA ARG A 533 -32.48 -17.45 -19.48
C ARG A 533 -33.51 -18.23 -20.29
N ASN A 534 -33.33 -19.54 -20.43
CA ASN A 534 -34.17 -20.37 -21.29
C ASN A 534 -34.31 -21.81 -20.74
N PRO A 535 -35.23 -22.64 -21.30
CA PRO A 535 -35.45 -24.01 -20.83
C PRO A 535 -34.25 -24.96 -20.98
N HIS A 536 -33.24 -24.60 -21.79
CA HIS A 536 -32.02 -25.39 -21.88
C HIS A 536 -31.13 -25.14 -20.66
N ALA A 537 -30.87 -23.88 -20.33
CA ALA A 537 -30.09 -23.48 -19.15
C ALA A 537 -30.76 -23.90 -17.82
N GLU A 538 -32.11 -23.93 -17.78
CA GLU A 538 -32.87 -24.34 -16.59
C GLU A 538 -32.57 -25.78 -16.15
N LYS A 539 -32.23 -26.67 -17.09
CA LYS A 539 -31.91 -28.07 -16.78
C LYS A 539 -30.68 -28.21 -15.90
N ASP A 540 -29.75 -27.27 -16.03
CA ASP A 540 -28.45 -27.26 -15.37
C ASP A 540 -28.35 -26.09 -14.37
N ILE A 541 -29.48 -25.55 -13.91
CA ILE A 541 -29.48 -24.42 -12.95
C ILE A 541 -28.80 -24.81 -11.64
N GLN A 542 -28.85 -26.07 -11.20
CA GLN A 542 -28.18 -26.48 -9.96
C GLN A 542 -26.64 -26.49 -10.08
N SER A 543 -26.11 -26.50 -11.30
CA SER A 543 -24.66 -26.50 -11.59
C SER A 543 -24.24 -25.25 -12.37
N TRP A 544 -24.99 -24.13 -12.23
CA TRP A 544 -24.65 -22.86 -12.89
C TRP A 544 -23.21 -22.43 -12.58
N GLY A 545 -22.75 -22.67 -11.35
CA GLY A 545 -21.41 -22.31 -10.87
C GLY A 545 -20.28 -23.23 -11.34
N SER A 546 -20.60 -24.46 -11.74
CA SER A 546 -19.58 -25.46 -12.11
C SER A 546 -19.00 -25.19 -13.50
N VAL A 547 -17.68 -25.30 -13.64
CA VAL A 547 -16.97 -25.27 -14.92
C VAL A 547 -16.54 -26.70 -15.25
N THR A 548 -16.69 -27.10 -16.52
CA THR A 548 -16.33 -28.44 -17.00
C THR A 548 -15.34 -28.34 -18.15
N GLU A 549 -14.60 -29.41 -18.44
CA GLU A 549 -13.75 -29.51 -19.63
C GLU A 549 -14.48 -29.10 -20.93
N PRO A 550 -13.77 -28.59 -21.97
CA PRO A 550 -14.35 -28.22 -23.25
C PRO A 550 -15.15 -29.37 -23.89
N GLN A 551 -16.38 -29.09 -24.32
CA GLN A 551 -17.29 -30.08 -24.88
C GLN A 551 -17.55 -29.84 -26.37
N ALA A 552 -17.58 -30.92 -27.14
CA ALA A 552 -18.00 -30.87 -28.53
C ALA A 552 -19.48 -30.48 -28.64
N GLN A 553 -19.80 -29.50 -29.50
CA GLN A 553 -21.17 -29.05 -29.75
C GLN A 553 -21.89 -28.51 -28.51
N PHE A 554 -21.15 -27.93 -27.56
CA PHE A 554 -21.74 -27.24 -26.41
C PHE A 554 -22.71 -26.16 -26.88
N ILE A 555 -23.87 -26.07 -26.22
CA ILE A 555 -24.87 -25.03 -26.48
C ILE A 555 -24.72 -24.01 -25.36
N GLU A 556 -24.66 -22.72 -25.69
CA GLU A 556 -24.52 -21.67 -24.69
C GLU A 556 -25.57 -21.77 -23.58
N GLN A 557 -25.16 -21.43 -22.37
CA GLN A 557 -26.02 -21.37 -21.19
C GLN A 557 -25.90 -19.97 -20.59
N CYS A 558 -27.03 -19.40 -20.21
CA CYS A 558 -27.07 -18.03 -19.72
C CYS A 558 -27.92 -17.98 -18.44
N TYR A 559 -27.36 -17.38 -17.39
CA TYR A 559 -27.98 -17.26 -16.09
C TYR A 559 -28.01 -15.80 -15.65
N TYR A 560 -29.13 -15.39 -15.07
CA TYR A 560 -29.37 -14.05 -14.55
C TYR A 560 -29.23 -14.06 -13.04
N HIS A 561 -28.38 -13.18 -12.54
CA HIS A 561 -28.05 -13.08 -11.12
C HIS A 561 -28.56 -11.76 -10.56
N LYS A 562 -28.97 -11.77 -9.30
CA LYS A 562 -29.33 -10.55 -8.55
C LYS A 562 -28.48 -10.41 -7.30
N PHE A 563 -28.14 -9.17 -6.95
CA PHE A 563 -27.41 -8.81 -5.74
C PHE A 563 -28.34 -8.13 -4.74
N ALA A 564 -28.17 -8.42 -3.44
CA ALA A 564 -29.04 -7.89 -2.39
C ALA A 564 -28.67 -6.49 -1.89
N ASN A 565 -27.38 -6.11 -1.95
CA ASN A 565 -26.81 -5.01 -1.16
C ASN A 565 -26.31 -3.81 -1.98
N GLY A 566 -26.74 -3.67 -3.24
CA GLY A 566 -26.34 -2.54 -4.10
C GLY A 566 -24.88 -2.55 -4.57
N ASN A 567 -24.01 -3.37 -3.97
CA ASN A 567 -22.67 -3.66 -4.47
C ASN A 567 -22.69 -4.99 -5.21
N GLY A 568 -22.26 -5.00 -6.47
CA GLY A 568 -22.07 -6.19 -7.27
C GLY A 568 -20.63 -6.68 -7.15
N LEU A 569 -20.47 -7.98 -6.92
CA LEU A 569 -19.18 -8.66 -6.88
C LEU A 569 -19.32 -9.98 -7.63
N ALA A 570 -18.38 -10.29 -8.51
CA ALA A 570 -18.27 -11.60 -9.13
C ALA A 570 -16.80 -11.91 -9.38
N GLY A 571 -16.39 -13.16 -9.30
CA GLY A 571 -15.01 -13.52 -9.56
C GLY A 571 -14.81 -14.97 -9.92
N ILE A 572 -13.60 -15.26 -10.36
CA ILE A 572 -13.14 -16.60 -10.68
C ILE A 572 -11.71 -16.78 -10.16
N TYR A 573 -11.39 -17.97 -9.69
CA TYR A 573 -10.04 -18.33 -9.24
C TYR A 573 -9.66 -19.70 -9.78
N ASN A 574 -8.46 -19.81 -10.35
CA ASN A 574 -7.93 -21.10 -10.75
C ASN A 574 -6.80 -21.53 -9.78
N PRO A 575 -6.99 -22.62 -9.02
CA PRO A 575 -5.99 -23.14 -8.09
C PRO A 575 -4.71 -23.65 -8.77
N ASP A 576 -4.77 -24.09 -10.02
CA ASP A 576 -3.61 -24.65 -10.74
C ASP A 576 -2.53 -23.59 -11.00
N ILE A 577 -2.97 -22.36 -11.29
CA ILE A 577 -2.10 -21.19 -11.51
C ILE A 577 -2.08 -20.24 -10.30
N GLN A 578 -2.81 -20.60 -9.23
CA GLN A 578 -2.99 -19.83 -7.99
C GLN A 578 -3.37 -18.36 -8.22
N LYS A 579 -4.24 -18.10 -9.19
CA LYS A 579 -4.58 -16.75 -9.65
C LYS A 579 -6.08 -16.59 -9.82
N GLY A 580 -6.57 -15.40 -9.53
CA GLY A 580 -7.98 -15.05 -9.65
C GLY A 580 -8.21 -13.67 -10.24
N LEU A 581 -9.48 -13.41 -10.53
CA LEU A 581 -10.02 -12.15 -10.99
C LEU A 581 -11.29 -11.84 -10.21
N LEU A 582 -11.38 -10.64 -9.65
CA LEU A 582 -12.60 -10.08 -9.09
C LEU A 582 -13.10 -8.92 -9.94
N ILE A 583 -14.42 -8.83 -10.07
CA ILE A 583 -15.15 -7.81 -10.80
C ILE A 583 -16.11 -7.15 -9.81
N SER A 584 -15.86 -5.88 -9.50
CA SER A 584 -16.66 -5.08 -8.57
C SER A 584 -17.36 -3.94 -9.30
N PHE A 585 -18.62 -3.70 -8.99
CA PHE A 585 -19.44 -2.67 -9.64
C PHE A 585 -20.60 -2.21 -8.74
N ASP A 586 -21.21 -1.08 -9.06
CA ASP A 586 -22.45 -0.63 -8.40
C ASP A 586 -23.66 -1.32 -9.02
N ALA A 587 -24.25 -2.25 -8.29
CA ALA A 587 -25.43 -3.02 -8.70
C ALA A 587 -26.73 -2.20 -8.66
N ASN A 588 -26.70 -0.93 -8.23
CA ASN A 588 -27.86 -0.04 -8.40
C ASN A 588 -27.88 0.61 -9.79
N SER A 589 -26.72 1.00 -10.31
CA SER A 589 -26.60 1.57 -11.66
C SER A 589 -26.53 0.50 -12.75
N LEU A 590 -25.76 -0.57 -12.49
CA LEU A 590 -25.68 -1.79 -13.30
C LEU A 590 -26.50 -2.90 -12.62
N ASP A 591 -27.82 -2.73 -12.64
CA ASP A 591 -28.83 -3.54 -11.95
C ASP A 591 -29.13 -4.89 -12.61
N TYR A 592 -28.41 -5.25 -13.67
CA TYR A 592 -28.46 -6.56 -14.30
C TYR A 592 -27.07 -7.18 -14.30
N PHE A 593 -27.01 -8.47 -13.97
CA PHE A 593 -25.79 -9.25 -14.11
C PHE A 593 -26.07 -10.56 -14.79
N VAL A 594 -25.31 -10.81 -15.85
CA VAL A 594 -25.47 -12.00 -16.68
C VAL A 594 -24.21 -12.83 -16.63
N GLN A 595 -24.41 -14.12 -16.42
CA GLN A 595 -23.38 -15.14 -16.57
C GLN A 595 -23.65 -15.88 -17.89
N TRP A 596 -22.78 -15.69 -18.87
CA TRP A 596 -22.83 -16.39 -20.15
C TRP A 596 -21.75 -17.48 -20.20
N LYS A 597 -22.15 -18.73 -20.37
CA LYS A 597 -21.25 -19.89 -20.43
C LYS A 597 -21.25 -20.45 -21.84
N MET A 598 -20.09 -20.47 -22.47
CA MET A 598 -19.83 -21.24 -23.67
C MET A 598 -18.61 -22.13 -23.40
N LEU A 599 -18.83 -23.38 -23.00
CA LEU A 599 -17.76 -24.34 -22.68
C LEU A 599 -17.48 -25.26 -23.88
N GLY A 600 -17.50 -24.69 -25.08
CA GLY A 600 -17.31 -25.42 -26.33
C GLY A 600 -15.84 -25.61 -26.70
N GLU A 601 -15.51 -26.69 -27.41
CA GLU A 601 -14.21 -26.82 -28.06
C GLU A 601 -13.92 -25.62 -28.96
N LYS A 602 -12.80 -24.92 -28.72
CA LYS A 602 -12.35 -23.68 -29.42
C LYS A 602 -13.15 -22.41 -29.12
N ASP A 603 -14.29 -22.54 -28.46
CA ASP A 603 -15.14 -21.45 -28.01
C ASP A 603 -15.29 -21.50 -26.48
N TYR A 604 -14.19 -21.78 -25.76
CA TYR A 604 -14.18 -22.01 -24.31
C TYR A 604 -14.02 -20.69 -23.54
N VAL A 605 -15.16 -20.12 -23.13
CA VAL A 605 -15.26 -18.77 -22.57
C VAL A 605 -16.39 -18.66 -21.56
N LEU A 606 -16.14 -17.86 -20.52
CA LEU A 606 -17.12 -17.45 -19.52
C LEU A 606 -17.27 -15.93 -19.57
N GLY A 607 -18.47 -15.45 -19.90
CA GLY A 607 -18.89 -14.06 -19.79
C GLY A 607 -19.42 -13.75 -18.39
N LEU A 608 -18.82 -12.77 -17.72
CA LEU A 608 -19.36 -12.14 -16.52
C LEU A 608 -19.72 -10.69 -16.85
N GLU A 609 -21.01 -10.39 -16.85
CA GLU A 609 -21.55 -9.26 -17.61
C GLU A 609 -22.42 -8.34 -16.73
N PRO A 610 -21.81 -7.39 -15.99
CA PRO A 610 -22.56 -6.32 -15.37
C PRO A 610 -23.13 -5.38 -16.44
N GLY A 611 -24.38 -4.98 -16.29
CA GLY A 611 -25.11 -4.17 -17.27
C GLY A 611 -26.33 -3.48 -16.67
N ASN A 612 -26.94 -2.60 -17.45
CA ASN A 612 -28.22 -1.97 -17.11
C ASN A 612 -29.42 -2.63 -17.83
N CYS A 613 -29.16 -3.75 -18.51
CA CYS A 613 -30.11 -4.49 -19.32
C CYS A 613 -29.72 -5.97 -19.44
N HIS A 614 -30.67 -6.82 -19.83
CA HIS A 614 -30.40 -8.20 -20.26
C HIS A 614 -30.06 -8.27 -21.77
N PRO A 615 -29.30 -9.29 -22.22
CA PRO A 615 -28.97 -9.52 -23.63
C PRO A 615 -30.13 -10.15 -24.42
N ASP A 616 -31.37 -9.88 -24.05
CA ASP A 616 -32.58 -10.37 -24.71
C ASP A 616 -33.04 -9.50 -25.88
N GLY A 617 -32.50 -8.29 -26.01
CA GLY A 617 -32.80 -7.37 -27.10
C GLY A 617 -33.70 -6.21 -26.67
N ARG A 618 -33.62 -5.10 -27.40
CA ARG A 618 -34.30 -3.84 -27.06
C ARG A 618 -35.83 -3.96 -27.07
N GLU A 619 -36.38 -4.72 -28.00
CA GLU A 619 -37.84 -4.93 -28.13
C GLU A 619 -38.43 -5.61 -26.88
N ILE A 620 -37.79 -6.66 -26.38
CA ILE A 620 -38.22 -7.38 -25.17
C ILE A 620 -38.18 -6.44 -23.96
N MET A 621 -37.07 -5.74 -23.76
CA MET A 621 -36.91 -4.78 -22.67
C MET A 621 -37.98 -3.66 -22.73
N ARG A 622 -38.38 -3.22 -23.92
CA ARG A 622 -39.47 -2.24 -24.08
C ARG A 622 -40.82 -2.86 -23.71
N SER A 623 -41.11 -4.06 -24.19
CA SER A 623 -42.36 -4.76 -23.92
C SER A 623 -42.58 -5.03 -22.42
N GLU A 624 -41.49 -5.31 -21.71
CA GLU A 624 -41.47 -5.57 -20.26
C GLU A 624 -41.39 -4.28 -19.42
N LYS A 625 -41.26 -3.12 -20.07
CA LYS A 625 -41.10 -1.79 -19.43
C LYS A 625 -39.86 -1.67 -18.54
N THR A 626 -38.80 -2.40 -18.90
CA THR A 626 -37.49 -2.38 -18.24
C THR A 626 -36.44 -1.59 -19.04
N LEU A 627 -36.75 -1.21 -20.29
CA LEU A 627 -35.88 -0.38 -21.13
C LEU A 627 -35.62 0.99 -20.48
N LYS A 628 -34.34 1.31 -20.29
CA LYS A 628 -33.89 2.59 -19.74
C LYS A 628 -33.70 3.62 -20.82
N PHE A 629 -33.81 4.90 -20.44
CA PHE A 629 -33.71 6.03 -21.34
C PHE A 629 -32.78 7.10 -20.75
N ILE A 630 -32.19 7.90 -21.64
CA ILE A 630 -31.38 9.08 -21.30
C ILE A 630 -31.97 10.32 -21.97
N HIS A 631 -32.21 11.36 -21.19
CA HIS A 631 -32.81 12.62 -21.63
C HIS A 631 -31.77 13.56 -22.27
N PRO A 632 -32.20 14.49 -23.14
CA PRO A 632 -31.32 15.54 -23.68
C PRO A 632 -30.53 16.27 -22.59
N GLY A 633 -29.20 16.29 -22.71
CA GLY A 633 -28.28 16.92 -21.76
C GLY A 633 -28.05 16.14 -20.45
N GLU A 634 -28.68 14.99 -20.28
CA GLU A 634 -28.43 14.11 -19.13
C GLU A 634 -27.10 13.38 -19.28
N GLN A 635 -26.44 13.15 -18.14
CA GLN A 635 -25.18 12.41 -18.04
C GLN A 635 -25.36 11.25 -17.06
N ILE A 636 -24.96 10.05 -17.48
CA ILE A 636 -25.01 8.83 -16.68
C ILE A 636 -23.60 8.28 -16.54
N HIS A 637 -23.27 7.80 -15.34
CA HIS A 637 -21.95 7.30 -14.97
C HIS A 637 -22.01 5.82 -14.61
N TYR A 638 -21.06 5.06 -15.11
CA TYR A 638 -20.86 3.65 -14.78
C TYR A 638 -19.41 3.41 -14.41
N ALA A 639 -19.18 2.52 -13.44
CA ALA A 639 -17.85 2.13 -13.03
C ALA A 639 -17.76 0.61 -12.82
N ILE A 640 -16.69 0.00 -13.32
CA ILE A 640 -16.36 -1.41 -13.10
C ILE A 640 -14.88 -1.49 -12.75
N GLU A 641 -14.59 -2.25 -11.72
CA GLU A 641 -13.24 -2.50 -11.27
C GLU A 641 -12.89 -3.98 -11.43
N PHE A 642 -11.67 -4.22 -11.92
CA PHE A 642 -11.05 -5.53 -12.03
C PHE A 642 -9.86 -5.60 -11.08
N GLU A 643 -9.85 -6.59 -10.20
CA GLU A 643 -8.74 -6.87 -9.28
C GLU A 643 -8.14 -8.24 -9.56
N MET A 644 -6.83 -8.27 -9.75
CA MET A 644 -6.08 -9.50 -9.97
C MET A 644 -5.63 -10.07 -8.62
N ILE A 645 -6.05 -11.31 -8.32
CA ILE A 645 -5.79 -11.98 -7.04
C ILE A 645 -4.68 -13.02 -7.23
N GLU A 646 -3.77 -13.09 -6.25
CA GLU A 646 -2.69 -14.09 -6.19
C GLU A 646 -2.75 -14.86 -4.87
N GLY A 647 -2.82 -16.19 -4.96
CA GLY A 647 -2.86 -17.10 -3.82
C GLY A 647 -4.26 -17.32 -3.23
N LEU A 648 -4.46 -18.53 -2.71
CA LEU A 648 -5.76 -18.97 -2.19
C LEU A 648 -6.21 -18.15 -0.98
N LYS A 649 -5.28 -17.74 -0.11
CA LYS A 649 -5.58 -16.91 1.07
C LYS A 649 -6.24 -15.58 0.69
N ALA A 650 -5.76 -14.95 -0.38
CA ALA A 650 -6.34 -13.69 -0.87
C ALA A 650 -7.71 -13.93 -1.50
N TRP A 651 -7.89 -15.02 -2.26
CA TRP A 651 -9.19 -15.40 -2.82
C TRP A 651 -10.26 -15.66 -1.75
N GLU A 652 -9.92 -16.43 -0.71
CA GLU A 652 -10.86 -16.78 0.36
C GLU A 652 -11.25 -15.59 1.24
N LYS A 653 -10.40 -14.54 1.33
CA LYS A 653 -10.73 -13.30 2.06
C LYS A 653 -11.98 -12.62 1.49
N GLU A 654 -12.14 -12.71 0.17
CA GLU A 654 -13.14 -11.98 -0.62
C GLU A 654 -14.50 -12.69 -0.64
N LYS A 655 -14.56 -13.92 -0.13
CA LYS A 655 -15.82 -14.64 0.04
C LYS A 655 -16.50 -14.23 1.34
N ASP A 656 -17.79 -13.91 1.24
CA ASP A 656 -18.65 -13.54 2.37
C ASP A 656 -19.23 -14.77 3.06
N TYR A 657 -18.38 -15.66 3.56
CA TYR A 657 -18.77 -16.79 4.40
C TYR A 657 -17.78 -17.00 5.55
N ALA A 658 -18.16 -17.78 6.56
CA ALA A 658 -17.25 -18.26 7.59
C ALA A 658 -17.18 -19.78 7.64
N VAL A 659 -15.97 -20.31 7.87
CA VAL A 659 -15.77 -21.76 8.04
C VAL A 659 -16.22 -22.17 9.44
N GLY A 660 -17.09 -23.17 9.52
CA GLY A 660 -17.50 -23.75 10.80
C GLY A 660 -16.39 -24.59 11.42
N ALA A 661 -16.04 -24.30 12.67
CA ALA A 661 -15.08 -25.06 13.47
C ALA A 661 -15.78 -25.75 14.64
N PHE A 662 -15.79 -27.08 14.62
CA PHE A 662 -16.57 -27.89 15.55
C PHE A 662 -15.65 -28.74 16.43
N ASN A 663 -15.80 -28.63 17.75
CA ASN A 663 -15.09 -29.52 18.67
C ASN A 663 -15.68 -30.93 18.58
N THR A 664 -14.83 -31.92 18.31
CA THR A 664 -15.23 -33.31 18.06
C THR A 664 -14.57 -34.29 19.04
N PRO A 665 -15.01 -34.33 20.32
CA PRO A 665 -14.36 -35.14 21.36
C PRO A 665 -14.58 -36.66 21.23
N ASN A 666 -15.32 -37.12 20.22
CA ASN A 666 -15.64 -38.54 20.00
C ASN A 666 -15.91 -38.83 18.52
N LEU A 667 -15.99 -40.11 18.16
CA LEU A 667 -16.17 -40.54 16.77
C LEU A 667 -17.52 -40.07 16.19
N GLU A 668 -18.58 -40.11 16.98
CA GLU A 668 -19.93 -39.68 16.57
C GLU A 668 -19.95 -38.22 16.10
N SER A 669 -19.26 -37.34 16.81
CA SER A 669 -19.17 -35.93 16.43
C SER A 669 -18.31 -35.70 15.17
N ILE A 670 -17.21 -36.44 15.00
CA ILE A 670 -16.41 -36.40 13.76
C ILE A 670 -17.27 -36.78 12.55
N LEU A 671 -17.99 -37.90 12.64
CA LEU A 671 -18.87 -38.38 11.56
C LEU A 671 -20.00 -37.40 11.28
N ALA A 672 -20.63 -36.85 12.31
CA ALA A 672 -21.70 -35.87 12.14
C ALA A 672 -21.23 -34.63 11.38
N VAL A 673 -20.04 -34.09 11.71
CA VAL A 673 -19.50 -32.89 11.07
C VAL A 673 -19.12 -33.17 9.62
N ILE A 674 -18.35 -34.23 9.36
CA ILE A 674 -17.83 -34.53 8.01
C ILE A 674 -18.96 -34.89 7.05
N GLU A 675 -19.87 -35.79 7.44
CA GLU A 675 -20.98 -36.19 6.56
C GLU A 675 -21.90 -35.00 6.24
N THR A 676 -22.05 -34.04 7.16
CA THR A 676 -22.83 -32.83 6.91
C THR A 676 -22.10 -31.87 5.97
N ALA A 677 -20.79 -31.69 6.15
CA ALA A 677 -19.97 -30.86 5.28
C ALA A 677 -19.95 -31.40 3.83
N GLU A 678 -19.77 -32.71 3.66
CA GLU A 678 -19.81 -33.38 2.35
C GLU A 678 -21.20 -33.27 1.69
N LYS A 679 -22.27 -33.38 2.46
CA LYS A 679 -23.64 -33.21 1.95
C LYS A 679 -23.88 -31.79 1.41
N LEU A 680 -23.29 -30.78 2.04
CA LEU A 680 -23.43 -29.37 1.66
C LEU A 680 -22.35 -28.90 0.68
N ASP A 681 -21.35 -29.73 0.39
CA ASP A 681 -20.18 -29.41 -0.44
C ASP A 681 -19.42 -28.16 0.05
N VAL A 682 -19.16 -28.09 1.36
CA VAL A 682 -18.47 -26.95 2.00
C VAL A 682 -17.23 -27.40 2.77
N PRO A 683 -16.18 -26.56 2.87
CA PRO A 683 -15.03 -26.87 3.72
C PRO A 683 -15.44 -26.94 5.20
N VAL A 684 -14.62 -27.55 6.07
CA VAL A 684 -14.92 -27.58 7.51
C VAL A 684 -13.66 -27.71 8.37
N ILE A 685 -13.72 -27.24 9.61
CA ILE A 685 -12.69 -27.47 10.63
C ILE A 685 -13.24 -28.44 11.68
N ILE A 686 -12.54 -29.55 11.90
CA ILE A 686 -12.75 -30.43 13.06
C ILE A 686 -11.68 -30.14 14.10
N SER A 687 -12.10 -29.97 15.35
CA SER A 687 -11.27 -29.44 16.42
C SER A 687 -11.17 -30.39 17.61
N HIS A 688 -9.99 -30.45 18.23
CA HIS A 688 -9.81 -31.04 19.56
C HIS A 688 -9.45 -29.94 20.56
N ALA A 689 -10.27 -29.77 21.59
CA ALA A 689 -9.99 -28.82 22.66
C ALA A 689 -9.23 -29.50 23.80
N GLN A 690 -8.20 -28.85 24.35
CA GLN A 690 -7.38 -29.44 25.43
C GLN A 690 -8.21 -29.86 26.66
N LEU A 691 -9.34 -29.20 26.93
CA LEU A 691 -10.26 -29.60 28.01
C LEU A 691 -10.89 -31.00 27.82
N HIS A 692 -10.95 -31.49 26.59
CA HIS A 692 -11.48 -32.81 26.25
C HIS A 692 -10.46 -33.94 26.43
N GLU A 693 -9.22 -33.65 26.86
CA GLU A 693 -8.17 -34.64 27.08
C GLU A 693 -8.61 -35.77 28.02
N SER A 694 -9.43 -35.46 29.03
CA SER A 694 -9.98 -36.45 29.97
C SER A 694 -11.03 -37.39 29.37
N LEU A 695 -11.68 -36.98 28.28
CA LEU A 695 -12.68 -37.77 27.56
C LEU A 695 -12.02 -38.60 26.47
N MET A 696 -11.12 -37.98 25.71
CA MET A 696 -10.42 -38.59 24.60
C MET A 696 -9.02 -37.99 24.48
N PRO A 697 -7.96 -38.72 24.88
CA PRO A 697 -6.59 -38.21 24.82
C PRO A 697 -6.18 -37.83 23.40
N LEU A 698 -5.37 -36.77 23.27
CA LEU A 698 -4.91 -36.24 21.99
C LEU A 698 -4.28 -37.33 21.11
N GLU A 699 -3.40 -38.16 21.68
CA GLU A 699 -2.73 -39.27 20.98
C GLU A 699 -3.71 -40.32 20.42
N THR A 700 -4.91 -40.41 20.99
CA THR A 700 -5.96 -41.35 20.57
C THR A 700 -6.85 -40.76 19.48
N ILE A 701 -7.29 -39.51 19.63
CA ILE A 701 -8.23 -38.90 18.69
C ILE A 701 -7.55 -38.35 17.43
N ALA A 702 -6.30 -37.88 17.55
CA ALA A 702 -5.57 -37.28 16.44
C ALA A 702 -5.49 -38.18 15.19
N PRO A 703 -5.10 -39.47 15.28
CA PRO A 703 -5.04 -40.33 14.10
C PRO A 703 -6.42 -40.58 13.47
N VAL A 704 -7.48 -40.57 14.28
CA VAL A 704 -8.86 -40.76 13.81
C VAL A 704 -9.31 -39.52 13.04
N MET A 705 -9.13 -38.33 13.59
CA MET A 705 -9.45 -37.06 12.91
C MET A 705 -8.72 -36.96 11.56
N LEU A 706 -7.42 -37.26 11.54
CA LEU A 706 -6.61 -37.21 10.32
C LEU A 706 -7.03 -38.24 9.27
N HIS A 707 -7.46 -39.44 9.70
CA HIS A 707 -7.96 -40.45 8.77
C HIS A 707 -9.21 -39.95 8.03
N PHE A 708 -10.18 -39.40 8.75
CA PHE A 708 -11.40 -38.91 8.14
C PHE A 708 -11.18 -37.62 7.35
N ALA A 709 -10.35 -36.69 7.83
CA ALA A 709 -10.01 -35.48 7.09
C ALA A 709 -9.37 -35.79 5.72
N ARG A 710 -8.50 -36.81 5.63
CA ARG A 710 -7.88 -37.25 4.37
C ARG A 710 -8.83 -37.99 3.43
N SER A 711 -9.91 -38.57 3.98
CA SER A 711 -10.85 -39.39 3.21
C SER A 711 -12.08 -38.61 2.75
N ALA A 712 -12.26 -37.40 3.26
CA ALA A 712 -13.41 -36.56 2.95
C ALA A 712 -13.40 -36.05 1.51
N ALA A 713 -14.58 -35.88 0.92
CA ALA A 713 -14.75 -35.30 -0.41
C ALA A 713 -14.57 -33.77 -0.45
N VAL A 714 -14.60 -33.12 0.71
CA VAL A 714 -14.45 -31.67 0.88
C VAL A 714 -13.16 -31.32 1.63
N PRO A 715 -12.64 -30.09 1.55
CA PRO A 715 -11.48 -29.67 2.34
C PRO A 715 -11.76 -29.71 3.85
N VAL A 716 -10.94 -30.46 4.59
CA VAL A 716 -11.05 -30.58 6.06
C VAL A 716 -9.75 -30.16 6.74
N CYS A 717 -9.84 -29.21 7.67
CA CYS A 717 -8.73 -28.83 8.55
C CYS A 717 -8.86 -29.53 9.91
N VAL A 718 -7.73 -30.07 10.41
CA VAL A 718 -7.63 -30.64 11.76
C VAL A 718 -6.96 -29.61 12.67
N HIS A 719 -7.71 -29.11 13.66
CA HIS A 719 -7.32 -27.95 14.46
C HIS A 719 -7.23 -28.28 15.96
N LEU A 720 -6.21 -27.76 16.64
CA LEU A 720 -6.13 -27.79 18.10
C LEU A 720 -6.79 -26.52 18.64
N ASP A 721 -7.83 -26.67 19.44
CA ASP A 721 -8.57 -25.57 20.05
C ASP A 721 -8.10 -25.36 21.51
N HIS A 722 -7.93 -24.10 21.92
CA HIS A 722 -7.49 -23.72 23.27
C HIS A 722 -6.23 -24.46 23.78
N GLY A 723 -5.12 -24.40 23.04
CA GLY A 723 -3.83 -24.90 23.51
C GLY A 723 -3.22 -23.98 24.57
N GLU A 724 -3.20 -24.40 25.84
CA GLU A 724 -2.74 -23.58 26.98
C GLU A 724 -1.20 -23.62 27.15
N SER A 725 -0.51 -24.60 26.55
CA SER A 725 0.95 -24.79 26.70
C SER A 725 1.63 -25.10 25.37
N LEU A 726 2.87 -24.62 25.21
CA LEU A 726 3.65 -24.83 23.99
C LEU A 726 3.99 -26.31 23.78
N GLU A 727 4.17 -27.07 24.85
CA GLU A 727 4.44 -28.51 24.80
C GLU A 727 3.24 -29.29 24.24
N TYR A 728 2.02 -28.90 24.61
CA TYR A 728 0.81 -29.53 24.10
C TYR A 728 0.55 -29.15 22.64
N ILE A 729 0.84 -27.90 22.26
CA ILE A 729 0.84 -27.48 20.85
C ILE A 729 1.83 -28.32 20.03
N GLU A 730 3.07 -28.47 20.50
CA GLU A 730 4.10 -29.30 19.84
C GLU A 730 3.60 -30.73 19.63
N SER A 731 3.03 -31.33 20.66
CA SER A 731 2.48 -32.68 20.60
C SER A 731 1.39 -32.82 19.53
N SER A 732 0.50 -31.84 19.39
CA SER A 732 -0.54 -31.85 18.35
C SER A 732 0.03 -31.73 16.93
N LEU A 733 1.05 -30.90 16.76
CA LEU A 733 1.73 -30.69 15.47
C LEU A 733 2.50 -31.93 15.04
N GLU A 734 3.21 -32.59 15.98
CA GLU A 734 3.91 -33.85 15.73
C GLU A 734 2.95 -34.97 15.28
N LEU A 735 1.73 -34.97 15.81
CA LEU A 735 0.68 -35.93 15.43
C LEU A 735 0.06 -35.62 14.06
N GLY A 736 0.31 -34.43 13.49
CA GLY A 736 -0.07 -34.07 12.12
C GLY A 736 -1.21 -33.06 12.00
N PHE A 737 -1.54 -32.32 13.07
CA PHE A 737 -2.52 -31.23 13.00
C PHE A 737 -2.08 -30.16 12.00
N SER A 738 -3.00 -29.68 11.18
CA SER A 738 -2.74 -28.67 10.15
C SER A 738 -2.90 -27.24 10.68
N SER A 739 -3.48 -27.08 11.88
CA SER A 739 -3.70 -25.78 12.51
C SER A 739 -3.74 -25.93 14.04
N VAL A 740 -3.29 -24.91 14.76
CA VAL A 740 -3.29 -24.88 16.23
C VAL A 740 -3.70 -23.50 16.75
N MET A 741 -4.41 -23.46 17.87
CA MET A 741 -4.68 -22.25 18.63
C MET A 741 -3.79 -22.18 19.86
N TYR A 742 -3.04 -21.10 20.04
CA TYR A 742 -2.44 -20.77 21.32
C TYR A 742 -3.36 -19.84 22.11
N ASP A 743 -3.80 -20.32 23.27
CA ASP A 743 -4.65 -19.56 24.18
C ASP A 743 -3.81 -18.98 25.32
N GLY A 744 -3.28 -17.77 25.07
CA GLY A 744 -2.60 -16.94 26.05
C GLY A 744 -3.50 -15.88 26.69
N SER A 745 -4.84 -16.02 26.58
CA SER A 745 -5.83 -15.01 26.99
C SER A 745 -5.71 -14.55 28.44
N LEU A 746 -5.25 -15.44 29.33
CA LEU A 746 -5.07 -15.20 30.76
C LEU A 746 -3.71 -14.60 31.14
N LEU A 747 -2.78 -14.47 30.17
CA LEU A 747 -1.43 -13.94 30.40
C LEU A 747 -1.38 -12.42 30.19
N PRO A 748 -0.42 -11.72 30.83
CA PRO A 748 -0.10 -10.34 30.45
C PRO A 748 0.22 -10.22 28.96
N TYR A 749 -0.20 -9.12 28.33
CA TYR A 749 -0.09 -8.92 26.88
C TYR A 749 1.30 -9.26 26.31
N GLU A 750 2.37 -8.72 26.90
CA GLU A 750 3.74 -8.95 26.42
C GLU A 750 4.19 -10.42 26.57
N GLU A 751 3.66 -11.14 27.56
CA GLU A 751 3.93 -12.58 27.73
C GLU A 751 3.14 -13.42 26.72
N ASN A 752 1.88 -13.05 26.45
CA ASN A 752 1.07 -13.67 25.40
C ASN A 752 1.75 -13.48 24.02
N VAL A 753 2.22 -12.27 23.70
CA VAL A 753 2.98 -12.01 22.46
C VAL A 753 4.21 -12.90 22.37
N ALA A 754 5.03 -12.96 23.43
CA ALA A 754 6.26 -13.75 23.43
C ALA A 754 6.00 -15.26 23.24
N ASN A 755 4.97 -15.82 23.87
CA ASN A 755 4.63 -17.23 23.72
C ASN A 755 3.97 -17.51 22.37
N THR A 756 3.15 -16.59 21.86
CA THR A 756 2.53 -16.71 20.53
C THR A 756 3.59 -16.73 19.43
N ILE A 757 4.64 -15.89 19.52
CA ILE A 757 5.78 -15.92 18.58
C ILE A 757 6.42 -17.31 18.57
N ARG A 758 6.62 -17.92 19.74
CA ARG A 758 7.18 -19.29 19.84
C ARG A 758 6.25 -20.34 19.23
N ALA A 759 4.94 -20.22 19.43
CA ALA A 759 3.95 -21.09 18.80
C ALA A 759 4.00 -20.97 17.26
N VAL A 760 4.12 -19.76 16.73
CA VAL A 760 4.28 -19.49 15.28
C VAL A 760 5.59 -20.09 14.75
N GLU A 761 6.71 -19.91 15.44
CA GLU A 761 8.00 -20.50 15.07
C GLU A 761 7.95 -22.03 15.05
N LEU A 762 7.21 -22.63 15.99
CA LEU A 762 7.02 -24.07 16.07
C LEU A 762 6.14 -24.59 14.93
N ALA A 763 4.97 -24.00 14.71
CA ALA A 763 4.02 -24.41 13.67
C ALA A 763 4.61 -24.31 12.25
N LYS A 764 5.47 -23.30 12.00
CA LYS A 764 6.21 -23.16 10.73
C LYS A 764 7.04 -24.39 10.36
N LYS A 765 7.59 -25.11 11.34
CA LYS A 765 8.38 -26.35 11.10
C LYS A 765 7.52 -27.48 10.54
N TYR A 766 6.21 -27.45 10.80
CA TYR A 766 5.24 -28.48 10.41
C TYR A 766 4.32 -28.02 9.27
N ASN A 767 4.54 -26.83 8.69
CA ASN A 767 3.66 -26.23 7.69
C ASN A 767 2.20 -26.09 8.17
N ALA A 768 2.02 -25.73 9.44
CA ALA A 768 0.72 -25.52 10.09
C ALA A 768 0.47 -24.04 10.37
N SER A 769 -0.81 -23.65 10.43
CA SER A 769 -1.23 -22.27 10.76
C SER A 769 -1.41 -22.07 12.26
N VAL A 770 -1.22 -20.83 12.74
CA VAL A 770 -1.49 -20.47 14.15
C VAL A 770 -2.65 -19.48 14.27
N GLU A 771 -3.63 -19.87 15.06
CA GLU A 771 -4.63 -18.98 15.64
C GLU A 771 -4.19 -18.53 17.03
N ALA A 772 -4.45 -17.29 17.39
CA ALA A 772 -4.19 -16.82 18.75
C ALA A 772 -5.27 -15.86 19.25
N GLU A 773 -5.42 -15.83 20.56
CA GLU A 773 -6.43 -15.05 21.25
C GLU A 773 -5.85 -13.87 22.03
N ILE A 774 -6.57 -12.74 22.01
CA ILE A 774 -6.21 -11.50 22.71
C ILE A 774 -7.30 -11.05 23.68
N GLY A 775 -6.94 -10.98 24.97
CA GLY A 775 -7.83 -10.55 26.07
C GLY A 775 -8.51 -11.72 26.79
N ILE A 776 -9.20 -11.45 27.90
CA ILE A 776 -9.81 -12.49 28.77
C ILE A 776 -11.27 -12.74 28.35
N LEU A 777 -11.61 -13.96 27.94
CA LEU A 777 -13.00 -14.42 27.75
C LEU A 777 -13.65 -14.86 29.06
N ALA A 778 -14.96 -14.61 29.20
CA ALA A 778 -15.75 -15.09 30.32
C ALA A 778 -16.35 -16.48 30.05
N GLY A 779 -15.87 -17.51 30.76
CA GLY A 779 -16.47 -18.84 30.83
C GLY A 779 -15.77 -19.93 30.00
N ARG A 780 -15.51 -21.10 30.61
CA ARG A 780 -14.92 -22.31 29.98
C ARG A 780 -16.02 -23.24 29.45
N GLU A 781 -15.75 -23.99 28.38
CA GLU A 781 -16.69 -24.93 27.72
C GLU A 781 -17.16 -26.13 28.58
N ALA A 782 -16.64 -26.32 29.79
CA ALA A 782 -17.09 -27.35 30.72
C ALA A 782 -17.91 -26.73 31.86
N GLY A 783 -19.18 -27.09 31.97
CA GLY A 783 -20.15 -26.54 32.93
C GLY A 783 -19.78 -26.76 34.42
N GLY A 784 -18.85 -25.94 34.93
CA GLY A 784 -18.29 -26.11 36.27
C GLY A 784 -17.75 -24.83 36.90
N SER A 785 -18.54 -23.76 36.94
CA SER A 785 -18.59 -22.76 38.02
C SER A 785 -19.58 -21.65 37.63
N GLU A 786 -20.30 -21.11 38.62
CA GLU A 786 -21.23 -19.99 38.39
C GLU A 786 -20.46 -18.75 37.91
N PRO A 787 -20.98 -17.98 36.93
CA PRO A 787 -20.35 -16.71 36.56
C PRO A 787 -20.46 -15.76 37.76
N GLU A 788 -19.33 -15.30 38.30
CA GLU A 788 -19.31 -14.23 39.29
C GLU A 788 -19.97 -12.96 38.73
N GLU A 789 -20.73 -12.27 39.59
CA GLU A 789 -21.71 -11.23 39.27
C GLU A 789 -21.13 -9.88 38.78
N THR A 790 -19.85 -9.79 38.42
CA THR A 790 -19.23 -8.52 37.98
C THR A 790 -18.15 -8.73 36.93
N MET A 791 -18.51 -8.73 35.65
CA MET A 791 -17.57 -8.41 34.57
C MET A 791 -18.27 -7.53 33.52
N GLU A 792 -18.03 -6.22 33.58
CA GLU A 792 -18.24 -5.33 32.45
C GLU A 792 -17.32 -5.79 31.30
N GLY A 793 -17.89 -5.94 30.10
CA GLY A 793 -17.29 -6.66 28.97
C GLY A 793 -15.88 -6.23 28.61
N VAL A 794 -14.93 -7.17 28.71
CA VAL A 794 -13.56 -7.04 28.22
C VAL A 794 -13.60 -7.24 26.70
N TYR A 795 -13.71 -6.15 25.94
CA TYR A 795 -13.67 -6.20 24.48
C TYR A 795 -12.24 -5.97 23.97
N THR A 796 -11.86 -6.64 22.89
CA THR A 796 -10.53 -6.47 22.27
C THR A 796 -10.35 -5.05 21.74
N ASP A 797 -9.29 -4.36 22.16
CA ASP A 797 -8.93 -3.05 21.61
C ASP A 797 -8.41 -3.19 20.17
N PRO A 798 -8.99 -2.49 19.18
CA PRO A 798 -8.57 -2.57 17.79
C PRO A 798 -7.09 -2.21 17.54
N ASP A 799 -6.54 -1.26 18.28
CA ASP A 799 -5.17 -0.82 18.08
C ASP A 799 -4.18 -1.85 18.68
N LEU A 800 -4.58 -2.52 19.78
CA LEU A 800 -3.82 -3.65 20.34
C LEU A 800 -3.88 -4.89 19.45
N ALA A 801 -5.01 -5.13 18.77
CA ALA A 801 -5.16 -6.21 17.80
C ALA A 801 -4.21 -6.02 16.60
N GLU A 802 -4.14 -4.80 16.04
CA GLU A 802 -3.19 -4.47 14.96
C GLU A 802 -1.75 -4.74 15.39
N ARG A 803 -1.36 -4.25 16.57
CA ARG A 803 -0.03 -4.49 17.12
C ARG A 803 0.23 -5.99 17.36
N PHE A 804 -0.72 -6.72 17.94
CA PHE A 804 -0.55 -8.13 18.26
C PHE A 804 -0.32 -8.98 17.01
N VAL A 805 -1.12 -8.75 15.96
CA VAL A 805 -0.95 -9.44 14.67
C VAL A 805 0.41 -9.14 14.05
N LYS A 806 0.81 -7.86 14.06
CA LYS A 806 2.11 -7.43 13.52
C LYS A 806 3.30 -8.02 14.26
N ASP A 807 3.24 -8.04 15.59
CA ASP A 807 4.33 -8.47 16.45
C ASP A 807 4.47 -10.01 16.46
N THR A 808 3.36 -10.74 16.34
CA THR A 808 3.35 -12.22 16.45
C THR A 808 3.44 -12.95 15.11
N GLY A 809 2.87 -12.40 14.04
CA GLY A 809 2.81 -13.05 12.73
C GLY A 809 1.88 -14.26 12.65
N ILE A 810 0.81 -14.29 13.45
CA ILE A 810 -0.25 -15.31 13.43
C ILE A 810 -1.07 -15.29 12.13
N ASP A 811 -1.75 -16.41 11.84
CA ASP A 811 -2.58 -16.59 10.64
C ASP A 811 -4.06 -16.24 10.85
N ALA A 812 -4.57 -16.31 12.08
CA ALA A 812 -5.94 -15.95 12.43
C ALA A 812 -6.02 -15.35 13.84
N LEU A 813 -6.89 -14.35 14.02
CA LEU A 813 -7.06 -13.66 15.30
C LEU A 813 -8.43 -13.98 15.91
N ALA A 814 -8.44 -14.57 17.11
CA ALA A 814 -9.62 -14.65 17.95
C ALA A 814 -9.80 -13.33 18.72
N ALA A 815 -10.83 -12.57 18.35
CA ALA A 815 -11.15 -11.28 18.94
C ALA A 815 -12.42 -11.37 19.80
N ILE A 816 -12.42 -10.65 20.92
CA ILE A 816 -13.52 -10.64 21.89
C ILE A 816 -14.41 -9.43 21.62
N PHE A 817 -15.64 -9.68 21.18
CA PHE A 817 -16.63 -8.65 20.83
C PHE A 817 -18.02 -8.91 21.42
N GLY A 818 -18.12 -9.72 22.47
CA GLY A 818 -19.36 -9.95 23.23
C GLY A 818 -19.92 -11.37 23.13
N THR A 819 -19.19 -12.30 22.52
CA THR A 819 -19.46 -13.74 22.58
C THR A 819 -18.82 -14.38 23.82
N ALA A 820 -19.36 -15.52 24.25
CA ALA A 820 -18.85 -16.34 25.34
C ALA A 820 -19.08 -17.83 25.05
N HIS A 821 -18.28 -18.70 25.65
CA HIS A 821 -18.48 -20.15 25.52
C HIS A 821 -19.65 -20.65 26.39
N GLY A 822 -20.33 -21.69 25.93
CA GLY A 822 -21.41 -22.37 26.66
C GLY A 822 -22.81 -21.86 26.35
N PHE A 823 -23.76 -22.11 27.26
CA PHE A 823 -25.17 -21.80 27.04
C PHE A 823 -25.53 -20.40 27.55
N TYR A 824 -25.90 -19.51 26.62
CA TYR A 824 -26.37 -18.16 26.94
C TYR A 824 -27.62 -18.16 27.84
N LYS A 825 -27.53 -17.50 29.01
CA LYS A 825 -28.67 -17.20 29.89
C LYS A 825 -29.41 -15.90 29.52
N ARG A 826 -28.73 -14.99 28.81
CA ARG A 826 -29.23 -13.72 28.25
C ARG A 826 -28.68 -13.55 26.84
N LYS A 827 -29.36 -12.79 25.97
CA LYS A 827 -28.87 -12.53 24.60
C LYS A 827 -27.48 -11.85 24.67
N PRO A 828 -26.45 -12.36 23.96
CA PRO A 828 -25.15 -11.70 23.90
C PRO A 828 -25.28 -10.30 23.30
N GLN A 829 -24.47 -9.36 23.79
CA GLN A 829 -24.41 -8.00 23.25
C GLN A 829 -23.18 -7.90 22.35
N LEU A 830 -23.38 -8.09 21.05
CA LEU A 830 -22.30 -8.14 20.06
C LEU A 830 -21.94 -6.72 19.57
N ASP A 831 -20.65 -6.39 19.61
CA ASP A 831 -20.08 -5.13 19.11
C ASP A 831 -19.57 -5.30 17.66
N PHE A 832 -20.48 -5.19 16.70
CA PHE A 832 -20.16 -5.35 15.27
C PHE A 832 -19.31 -4.20 14.71
N GLU A 833 -19.40 -2.99 15.27
CA GLU A 833 -18.57 -1.85 14.85
C GLU A 833 -17.09 -2.09 15.18
N ARG A 834 -16.83 -2.71 16.34
CA ARG A 834 -15.46 -3.09 16.73
C ARG A 834 -14.87 -4.13 15.79
N ILE A 835 -15.63 -5.15 15.39
CA ILE A 835 -15.16 -6.14 14.42
C ILE A 835 -14.91 -5.51 13.05
N ASP A 836 -15.79 -4.63 12.58
CA ASP A 836 -15.58 -3.86 11.35
C ASP A 836 -14.31 -2.99 11.40
N LYS A 837 -14.00 -2.41 12.59
CA LYS A 837 -12.75 -1.65 12.78
C LYS A 837 -11.53 -2.57 12.81
N ILE A 838 -11.56 -3.67 13.55
CA ILE A 838 -10.44 -4.63 13.63
C ILE A 838 -10.15 -5.22 12.25
N SER A 839 -11.16 -5.66 11.51
CA SER A 839 -10.99 -6.29 10.19
C SER A 839 -10.41 -5.34 9.13
N LYS A 840 -10.59 -4.03 9.29
CA LYS A 840 -9.95 -3.00 8.45
C LYS A 840 -8.51 -2.71 8.85
N LEU A 841 -8.14 -2.93 10.12
CA LEU A 841 -6.78 -2.72 10.63
C LEU A 841 -5.88 -3.95 10.43
N VAL A 842 -6.44 -5.16 10.54
CA VAL A 842 -5.67 -6.41 10.40
C VAL A 842 -5.92 -7.07 9.05
N ASN A 843 -4.88 -7.62 8.44
CA ASN A 843 -4.96 -8.29 7.13
C ASN A 843 -5.12 -9.81 7.22
N ILE A 844 -5.64 -10.32 8.34
CA ILE A 844 -5.83 -11.77 8.59
C ILE A 844 -7.28 -12.10 8.96
N PRO A 845 -7.74 -13.34 8.74
CA PRO A 845 -9.05 -13.83 9.19
C PRO A 845 -9.35 -13.55 10.67
N LEU A 846 -10.56 -13.07 10.96
CA LEU A 846 -11.08 -12.95 12.32
C LEU A 846 -11.91 -14.18 12.70
N VAL A 847 -11.75 -14.61 13.94
CA VAL A 847 -12.39 -15.80 14.50
C VAL A 847 -13.41 -15.41 15.56
N MET A 848 -14.61 -15.96 15.42
CA MET A 848 -15.68 -15.85 16.41
C MET A 848 -15.67 -17.07 17.31
N HIS A 849 -15.08 -16.93 18.50
CA HIS A 849 -15.21 -17.88 19.59
C HIS A 849 -16.57 -17.75 20.28
N GLY A 850 -17.11 -18.85 20.80
CA GLY A 850 -18.42 -18.84 21.47
C GLY A 850 -19.62 -18.58 20.55
N GLY A 851 -19.57 -19.03 19.28
CA GLY A 851 -20.65 -18.80 18.31
C GLY A 851 -21.97 -19.48 18.72
N SER A 852 -21.90 -20.63 19.40
CA SER A 852 -23.05 -21.42 19.86
C SER A 852 -24.18 -20.63 20.55
N GLY A 853 -25.32 -20.47 19.88
CA GLY A 853 -26.52 -19.81 20.43
C GLY A 853 -26.73 -18.35 20.02
N VAL A 854 -25.89 -17.85 19.10
CA VAL A 854 -26.10 -16.60 18.37
C VAL A 854 -27.21 -16.78 17.32
N SER A 855 -27.95 -15.71 16.98
CA SER A 855 -29.04 -15.80 16.01
C SER A 855 -28.50 -15.84 14.56
N PRO A 856 -29.26 -16.41 13.60
CA PRO A 856 -28.87 -16.43 12.18
C PRO A 856 -28.51 -15.06 11.62
N GLU A 857 -29.26 -14.02 11.99
CA GLU A 857 -29.05 -12.64 11.55
C GLU A 857 -27.74 -12.07 12.12
N ASP A 858 -27.44 -12.38 13.38
CA ASP A 858 -26.23 -11.94 14.05
C ASP A 858 -24.97 -12.63 13.47
N TYR A 859 -25.05 -13.91 13.06
CA TYR A 859 -23.97 -14.57 12.32
C TYR A 859 -23.73 -13.91 10.95
N THR A 860 -24.80 -13.72 10.18
CA THR A 860 -24.72 -13.10 8.86
C THR A 860 -24.09 -11.71 8.95
N THR A 861 -24.49 -10.95 9.98
CA THR A 861 -23.90 -9.64 10.27
C THR A 861 -22.41 -9.78 10.61
N ALA A 862 -22.03 -10.70 11.50
CA ALA A 862 -20.62 -10.91 11.88
C ALA A 862 -19.73 -11.27 10.68
N ILE A 863 -20.21 -12.15 9.79
CA ILE A 863 -19.52 -12.58 8.57
C ILE A 863 -19.30 -11.38 7.64
N SER A 864 -20.34 -10.57 7.43
CA SER A 864 -20.25 -9.34 6.61
C SER A 864 -19.27 -8.30 7.17
N LYS A 865 -18.91 -8.40 8.47
CA LYS A 865 -17.96 -7.51 9.15
C LYS A 865 -16.52 -8.04 9.21
N GLY A 866 -16.28 -9.25 8.68
CA GLY A 866 -14.92 -9.81 8.54
C GLY A 866 -14.66 -11.08 9.36
N ILE A 867 -15.66 -11.64 10.06
CA ILE A 867 -15.52 -12.99 10.65
C ILE A 867 -15.42 -14.02 9.51
N ARG A 868 -14.44 -14.92 9.62
CA ARG A 868 -14.16 -15.98 8.62
C ARG A 868 -14.05 -17.38 9.22
N LYS A 869 -14.02 -17.51 10.55
CA LYS A 869 -14.12 -18.79 11.28
C LYS A 869 -15.08 -18.64 12.44
N ILE A 870 -15.96 -19.61 12.66
CA ILE A 870 -16.90 -19.62 13.79
C ILE A 870 -16.74 -20.92 14.58
N ASN A 871 -16.33 -20.82 15.84
CA ASN A 871 -16.26 -21.96 16.75
C ASN A 871 -17.67 -22.32 17.27
N TYR A 872 -18.07 -23.59 17.11
CA TYR A 872 -19.41 -24.08 17.43
C TYR A 872 -19.39 -25.49 18.03
N TYR A 873 -19.80 -25.65 19.29
CA TYR A 873 -19.79 -26.95 19.96
C TYR A 873 -21.01 -27.19 20.86
N SER A 874 -21.30 -26.28 21.80
CA SER A 874 -22.25 -26.55 22.89
C SER A 874 -23.66 -26.91 22.41
N TYR A 875 -24.14 -26.26 21.35
CA TYR A 875 -25.49 -26.50 20.82
C TYR A 875 -25.57 -27.79 19.99
N MET A 876 -24.54 -28.09 19.19
CA MET A 876 -24.40 -29.36 18.49
C MET A 876 -24.43 -30.53 19.49
N SER A 877 -23.57 -30.50 20.50
CA SER A 877 -23.50 -31.54 21.53
C SER A 877 -24.84 -31.71 22.26
N ARG A 878 -25.51 -30.61 22.60
CA ARG A 878 -26.85 -30.62 23.23
C ARG A 878 -27.94 -31.19 22.32
N ALA A 879 -27.88 -30.93 21.01
CA ALA A 879 -28.83 -31.51 20.06
C ALA A 879 -28.73 -33.04 20.06
N GLY A 880 -27.52 -33.60 20.19
CA GLY A 880 -27.32 -35.03 20.39
C GLY A 880 -28.01 -35.56 21.66
N VAL A 881 -27.87 -34.85 22.79
CA VAL A 881 -28.55 -35.21 24.05
C VAL A 881 -30.07 -35.20 23.89
N TYR A 882 -30.64 -34.16 23.29
CA TYR A 882 -32.09 -34.04 23.12
C TYR A 882 -32.66 -35.12 22.19
N SER A 883 -31.94 -35.49 21.14
CA SER A 883 -32.34 -36.61 20.27
C SER A 883 -32.37 -37.94 21.03
N VAL A 884 -31.40 -38.18 21.91
CA VAL A 884 -31.40 -39.39 22.77
C VAL A 884 -32.53 -39.35 23.79
N GLU A 885 -32.77 -38.21 24.46
CA GLU A 885 -33.90 -38.05 25.38
C GLU A 885 -35.25 -38.28 24.70
N HIS A 886 -35.39 -37.80 23.47
CA HIS A 886 -36.59 -38.00 22.66
C HIS A 886 -36.79 -39.48 22.33
N LEU A 887 -35.75 -40.16 21.84
CA LEU A 887 -35.78 -41.59 21.53
C LEU A 887 -36.20 -42.44 22.76
N LEU A 888 -35.62 -42.14 23.94
CA LEU A 888 -35.90 -42.86 25.18
C LEU A 888 -37.33 -42.63 25.71
N LYS A 889 -37.99 -41.53 25.31
CA LYS A 889 -39.40 -41.28 25.62
C LYS A 889 -40.34 -42.07 24.71
N GLU A 890 -39.95 -42.30 23.46
CA GLU A 890 -40.79 -42.96 22.47
C GLU A 890 -40.70 -44.49 22.53
N GLN A 891 -39.51 -45.02 22.79
CA GLN A 891 -39.29 -46.47 22.82
C GLN A 891 -38.23 -46.90 23.83
N LYS A 892 -38.34 -48.16 24.27
CA LYS A 892 -37.28 -48.80 25.05
C LYS A 892 -36.11 -49.13 24.12
N VAL A 893 -34.92 -48.67 24.48
CA VAL A 893 -33.68 -48.93 23.74
C VAL A 893 -32.84 -49.94 24.52
N ASP A 894 -32.46 -51.05 23.88
CA ASP A 894 -31.66 -52.12 24.50
C ASP A 894 -30.17 -52.06 24.14
N PHE A 895 -29.79 -51.36 23.06
CA PHE A 895 -28.41 -51.29 22.58
C PHE A 895 -27.86 -49.86 22.55
N PHE A 896 -26.59 -49.71 22.95
CA PHE A 896 -25.92 -48.40 22.99
C PHE A 896 -25.75 -47.75 21.60
N HIS A 897 -25.53 -48.55 20.55
CA HIS A 897 -25.34 -48.02 19.20
C HIS A 897 -26.58 -47.31 18.64
N ASP A 898 -27.78 -47.66 19.11
CA ASP A 898 -29.01 -46.94 18.76
C ASP A 898 -29.05 -45.54 19.39
N LEU A 899 -28.54 -45.40 20.62
CA LEU A 899 -28.39 -44.10 21.29
C LEU A 899 -27.32 -43.25 20.59
N SER A 900 -26.15 -43.84 20.29
CA SER A 900 -25.07 -43.19 19.55
C SER A 900 -25.52 -42.72 18.16
N LYS A 901 -26.28 -43.55 17.44
CA LYS A 901 -26.89 -43.17 16.15
C LYS A 901 -27.86 -42.00 16.29
N ALA A 902 -28.77 -42.04 17.27
CA ALA A 902 -29.72 -40.95 17.49
C ALA A 902 -29.02 -39.63 17.89
N ALA A 903 -27.98 -39.70 18.71
CA ALA A 903 -27.15 -38.55 19.03
C ALA A 903 -26.47 -37.97 17.79
N THR A 904 -25.88 -38.84 16.95
CA THR A 904 -25.21 -38.45 15.69
C THR A 904 -26.16 -37.74 14.74
N GLU A 905 -27.36 -38.28 14.52
CA GLU A 905 -28.38 -37.65 13.65
C GLU A 905 -28.91 -36.32 14.22
N GLY A 906 -29.01 -36.23 15.54
CA GLY A 906 -29.32 -34.98 16.25
C GLY A 906 -28.28 -33.89 15.99
N MET A 907 -27.00 -34.25 16.10
CA MET A 907 -25.87 -33.35 15.82
C MET A 907 -25.89 -32.91 14.35
N LYS A 908 -26.02 -33.83 13.39
CA LYS A 908 -26.09 -33.51 11.95
C LYS A 908 -27.16 -32.47 11.63
N THR A 909 -28.35 -32.63 12.21
CA THR A 909 -29.47 -31.70 11.99
C THR A 909 -29.16 -30.28 12.46
N ASP A 910 -28.43 -30.14 13.57
CA ASP A 910 -28.04 -28.85 14.13
C ASP A 910 -26.86 -28.24 13.35
N ILE A 911 -25.85 -29.05 13.03
CA ILE A 911 -24.71 -28.67 12.18
C ILE A 911 -25.20 -28.17 10.82
N GLU A 912 -26.13 -28.88 10.18
CA GLU A 912 -26.64 -28.50 8.85
C GLU A 912 -27.31 -27.12 8.89
N LYS A 913 -28.05 -26.81 9.97
CA LYS A 913 -28.64 -25.47 10.16
C LYS A 913 -27.57 -24.41 10.36
N ALA A 914 -26.54 -24.69 11.15
CA ALA A 914 -25.45 -23.76 11.40
C ALA A 914 -24.64 -23.48 10.12
N MET A 915 -24.21 -24.53 9.41
CA MET A 915 -23.45 -24.43 8.17
C MET A 915 -24.21 -23.67 7.08
N LYS A 916 -25.52 -23.90 6.90
CA LYS A 916 -26.29 -23.13 5.91
C LYS A 916 -26.24 -21.62 6.17
N VAL A 917 -26.26 -21.21 7.44
CA VAL A 917 -26.09 -19.80 7.80
C VAL A 917 -24.64 -19.35 7.58
N PHE A 918 -23.66 -20.16 8.00
CA PHE A 918 -22.24 -19.77 7.91
C PHE A 918 -21.74 -19.63 6.47
N TYR A 919 -22.30 -20.44 5.56
CA TYR A 919 -21.96 -20.49 4.13
C TYR A 919 -22.95 -19.74 3.22
N ASN A 920 -23.97 -19.08 3.78
CA ASN A 920 -25.02 -18.38 3.02
C ASN A 920 -25.71 -19.26 1.95
N LEU A 921 -26.05 -20.52 2.32
CA LEU A 921 -26.67 -21.53 1.44
C LEU A 921 -28.20 -21.58 1.47
#